data_AF-A0AAV0QKT5-F1
#
_entry.id   AF-A0AAV0QKT5-F1
#
_cell.length_a   1.000
_cell.length_b   1.000
_cell.length_c   1.000
_cell.angle_alpha   90.00
_cell.angle_beta   90.00
_cell.angle_gamma   90.00
#
_symmetry.space_group_name_H-M   'P 1'
#
loop_
_entity.id
_entity.type
_entity.pdbx_description
1 polymer ?
#
loop_
_entity_poly.entity_id
_entity_poly.type
_entity_poly.pdbx_seq_one_letter_code
_entity_poly.pdbx_strand_id
1 'polypeptide(L)'
;MPREELKMEGQGSVAVTVRKMNLTPKAIIHQKFGPKACYTVEEVQEPTQSECPGLCIPQKGPSLYRCRLELPDVLIVTDTFKKKKEAEQSAAEMALKKLGIHPATDNPTAMDLCDALVQRLKYLFSEEFLSSSHPLTGHLRGASRRAGDLCGSVPSSVFATFDTKLSNICKSLNPKVDSNPFLALPIITSAATRLSSSVLVSESRLSLQRLSPYPPEVFYSSSVQQSDSSERISVDAIYIPSSLDEHVRQVTLHLSSSGYYMDIIAEKLGVENGDRILLSRTLGKASSETRLYFAAPGYHLLEVSSDPGAVKDNPLEGSLNARASYFCGQVVHGDAIMASLGYTWRSKDLFHENLTLQLYYRLLVSTFPGGTYKLSREAVLAAELPSRFTTKAYWRGSFPKEVLSTFCRLHRLSEPAFSVISLPSPENCLSRVHKKVKLKDTSTSEMECLNERPNSMESGSTFRCEIKIYSKRRDLLMECSPTDLYKKQSDSVHNASLKVLSWLTAYFNNFGIPLEQLSSYGENLGIQLYPELFFREFVLYPYVGDNSIGRNAEQKLLESKCADMLYSLSEHGVFSLRVEGCDSGAYPSNGSLLCVSYSVILATEGKEMKELLEQKDEFEFEMGTGAVVSSLEAVVTQLSVGQSALFNTRLPPEYFVLAAGTDSGRILSFMSSRKLLPFSPQISNILFSVLSFTRMFSEH
;
A
#
# COMPACT_ATOMS: atom_id res chain seq x y z
N MET A 1 -44.41 9.12 44.87
CA MET A 1 -45.35 10.09 44.28
C MET A 1 -44.83 11.48 44.63
N PRO A 2 -44.68 12.42 43.68
CA PRO A 2 -44.91 12.39 42.22
C PRO A 2 -43.58 12.22 41.43
N ARG A 3 -43.48 11.53 40.28
CA ARG A 3 -44.07 11.69 38.93
C ARG A 3 -43.61 12.95 38.20
N GLU A 4 -42.58 12.80 37.37
CA GLU A 4 -42.42 13.51 36.09
C GLU A 4 -41.60 12.67 35.10
N GLU A 5 -41.96 12.79 33.83
CA GLU A 5 -41.87 11.78 32.77
C GLU A 5 -40.49 11.72 32.08
N LEU A 6 -39.88 10.53 32.05
CA LEU A 6 -38.78 10.22 31.12
C LEU A 6 -39.39 9.86 29.75
N LYS A 7 -39.36 10.83 28.84
CA LYS A 7 -39.65 10.62 27.42
C LYS A 7 -38.65 9.62 26.83
N MET A 8 -39.19 8.51 26.34
CA MET A 8 -38.54 7.64 25.36
C MET A 8 -38.30 8.43 24.08
N GLU A 9 -37.04 8.73 23.76
CA GLU A 9 -36.61 9.03 22.39
C GLU A 9 -36.23 7.73 21.71
N GLY A 10 -37.07 7.34 20.75
CA GLY A 10 -36.88 6.15 19.93
C GLY A 10 -35.57 6.24 19.16
N GLN A 11 -34.71 5.23 19.33
CA GLN A 11 -33.63 4.94 18.42
C GLN A 11 -34.21 4.69 17.01
N GLY A 12 -34.15 5.71 16.16
CA GLY A 12 -34.39 5.56 14.74
C GLY A 12 -33.35 4.64 14.13
N SER A 13 -33.81 3.57 13.48
CA SER A 13 -32.96 2.63 12.74
C SER A 13 -32.18 3.38 11.66
N VAL A 14 -30.85 3.33 11.73
CA VAL A 14 -29.99 3.84 10.66
C VAL A 14 -30.14 2.89 9.47
N ALA A 15 -30.90 3.32 8.45
CA ALA A 15 -31.10 2.56 7.22
C ALA A 15 -29.74 2.15 6.62
N VAL A 16 -29.57 0.86 6.36
CA VAL A 16 -28.39 0.29 5.69
C VAL A 16 -28.29 0.89 4.30
N THR A 17 -27.40 1.87 4.13
CA THR A 17 -27.21 2.60 2.89
C THR A 17 -26.37 1.76 1.92
N VAL A 18 -27.00 1.30 0.85
CA VAL A 18 -26.36 0.56 -0.26
C VAL A 18 -25.20 1.40 -0.83
N ARG A 19 -24.00 0.81 -0.91
CA ARG A 19 -22.81 1.51 -1.37
C ARG A 19 -22.81 1.69 -2.89
N LYS A 20 -22.64 2.94 -3.34
CA LYS A 20 -22.48 3.32 -4.75
C LYS A 20 -21.25 2.68 -5.39
N MET A 21 -21.44 1.98 -6.51
CA MET A 21 -20.33 1.57 -7.39
C MET A 21 -19.94 2.76 -8.27
N ASN A 22 -18.81 3.40 -7.98
CA ASN A 22 -18.29 4.49 -8.81
C ASN A 22 -17.58 3.92 -10.05
N LEU A 23 -18.33 3.52 -11.08
CA LEU A 23 -17.77 3.20 -12.39
C LEU A 23 -17.49 4.48 -13.17
N THR A 24 -16.40 4.52 -13.92
CA THR A 24 -16.12 5.64 -14.82
C THR A 24 -17.09 5.63 -16.01
N PRO A 25 -17.43 6.78 -16.60
CA PRO A 25 -18.32 6.84 -17.76
C PRO A 25 -17.92 5.88 -18.88
N LYS A 26 -16.61 5.80 -19.17
CA LYS A 26 -16.04 4.88 -20.16
C LYS A 26 -16.24 3.40 -19.80
N ALA A 27 -16.13 3.04 -18.52
CA ALA A 27 -16.35 1.67 -18.06
C ALA A 27 -17.83 1.24 -18.21
N ILE A 28 -18.77 2.17 -17.97
CA ILE A 28 -20.21 1.92 -18.12
C ILE A 28 -20.56 1.66 -19.60
N ILE A 29 -20.06 2.49 -20.50
CA ILE A 29 -20.24 2.30 -21.94
C ILE A 29 -19.67 0.95 -22.40
N HIS A 30 -18.45 0.61 -21.97
CA HIS A 30 -17.85 -0.68 -22.30
C HIS A 30 -18.63 -1.87 -21.72
N GLN A 31 -19.18 -1.76 -20.51
CA GLN A 31 -19.99 -2.83 -19.91
C GLN A 31 -21.28 -3.10 -20.71
N LYS A 32 -21.90 -2.05 -21.27
CA LYS A 32 -23.18 -2.16 -21.98
C LYS A 32 -23.01 -2.52 -23.47
N PHE A 33 -22.02 -1.96 -24.14
CA PHE A 33 -21.84 -2.09 -25.59
C PHE A 33 -20.62 -2.93 -25.98
N GLY A 34 -19.67 -3.16 -25.06
CA GLY A 34 -18.49 -3.99 -25.28
C GLY A 34 -17.70 -3.58 -26.53
N PRO A 35 -17.38 -4.52 -27.43
CA PRO A 35 -16.60 -4.24 -28.64
C PRO A 35 -17.35 -3.37 -29.66
N LYS A 36 -18.65 -3.12 -29.46
CA LYS A 36 -19.46 -2.28 -30.35
C LYS A 36 -19.28 -0.78 -30.09
N ALA A 37 -18.54 -0.40 -29.03
CA ALA A 37 -18.20 0.98 -28.75
C ALA A 37 -16.81 1.32 -29.30
N CYS A 38 -16.76 2.18 -30.32
CA CYS A 38 -15.50 2.58 -30.97
C CYS A 38 -15.14 4.02 -30.61
N TYR A 39 -13.96 4.23 -30.05
CA TYR A 39 -13.41 5.56 -29.74
C TYR A 39 -12.34 5.92 -30.77
N THR A 40 -12.58 6.98 -31.55
CA THR A 40 -11.63 7.53 -32.52
C THR A 40 -11.18 8.91 -32.07
N VAL A 41 -9.90 9.08 -31.76
CA VAL A 41 -9.33 10.36 -31.32
C VAL A 41 -8.68 11.08 -32.49
N GLU A 42 -9.20 12.24 -32.82
CA GLU A 42 -8.72 13.14 -33.87
C GLU A 42 -7.83 14.23 -33.26
N GLU A 43 -6.71 14.54 -33.92
CA GLU A 43 -5.83 15.63 -33.54
C GLU A 43 -6.28 16.91 -34.25
N VAL A 44 -6.61 17.94 -33.48
CA VAL A 44 -7.04 19.25 -33.98
C VAL A 44 -5.92 20.24 -33.71
N GLN A 45 -5.45 20.89 -34.77
CA GLN A 45 -4.51 22.00 -34.67
C GLN A 45 -5.30 23.31 -34.60
N GLU A 46 -5.09 24.09 -33.56
CA GLU A 46 -5.54 25.49 -33.54
C GLU A 46 -4.46 26.37 -34.19
N PRO A 47 -4.85 27.37 -34.99
CA PRO A 47 -3.89 28.33 -35.52
C PRO A 47 -3.23 29.05 -34.35
N THR A 48 -1.90 29.00 -34.28
CA THR A 48 -1.14 29.76 -33.28
C THR A 48 -1.42 31.25 -33.47
N GLN A 49 -1.75 31.98 -32.40
CA GLN A 49 -2.01 33.44 -32.43
C GLN A 49 -0.81 34.28 -32.95
N SER A 50 0.33 33.65 -33.22
CA SER A 50 1.51 34.23 -33.86
C SER A 50 1.81 33.56 -35.22
N GLU A 51 0.82 33.42 -36.09
CA GLU A 51 1.10 33.16 -37.51
C GLU A 51 1.82 34.38 -38.08
N CYS A 52 3.16 34.37 -38.03
CA CYS A 52 3.98 35.31 -38.79
C CYS A 52 3.89 34.91 -40.27
N PRO A 53 3.23 35.70 -41.14
CA PRO A 53 3.16 35.39 -42.55
C PRO A 53 4.58 35.40 -43.14
N GLY A 54 5.07 34.25 -43.64
CA GLY A 54 6.37 34.11 -44.31
C GLY A 54 7.35 33.08 -43.72
N LEU A 55 7.05 32.44 -42.58
CA LEU A 55 7.87 31.33 -42.07
C LEU A 55 7.49 30.00 -42.73
N CYS A 56 8.39 29.42 -43.54
CA CYS A 56 8.22 28.11 -44.18
C CYS A 56 8.50 26.91 -43.24
N ILE A 57 8.64 27.13 -41.92
CA ILE A 57 8.87 26.06 -40.94
C ILE A 57 7.60 25.92 -40.09
N PRO A 58 6.83 24.83 -40.23
CA PRO A 58 5.65 24.60 -39.40
C PRO A 58 6.09 24.36 -37.95
N GLN A 59 5.91 25.37 -37.09
CA GLN A 59 6.04 25.19 -35.65
C GLN A 59 4.80 24.46 -35.15
N LYS A 60 4.90 23.14 -34.97
CA LYS A 60 3.79 22.35 -34.44
C LYS A 60 3.53 22.75 -32.99
N GLY A 61 2.50 23.57 -32.78
CA GLY A 61 2.01 23.95 -31.45
C GLY A 61 1.45 22.75 -30.67
N PRO A 62 1.07 22.96 -29.39
CA PRO A 62 0.46 21.91 -28.59
C PRO A 62 -0.85 21.44 -29.22
N SER A 63 -0.89 20.19 -29.67
CA SER A 63 -2.06 19.62 -30.31
C SER A 63 -3.24 19.49 -29.36
N LEU A 64 -4.43 19.85 -29.82
CA LEU A 64 -5.68 19.53 -29.15
C LEU A 64 -6.25 18.23 -29.70
N TYR A 65 -7.14 17.63 -28.94
CA TYR A 65 -7.72 16.33 -29.25
C TYR A 65 -9.23 16.41 -29.16
N ARG A 66 -9.89 15.84 -30.15
CA ARG A 66 -11.33 15.61 -30.19
C ARG A 66 -11.56 14.11 -30.22
N CYS A 67 -12.60 13.62 -29.56
CA CYS A 67 -12.96 12.21 -29.59
C CYS A 67 -14.32 12.03 -30.27
N ARG A 68 -14.38 11.08 -31.19
CA ARG A 68 -15.58 10.57 -31.82
C ARG A 68 -15.87 9.19 -31.22
N LEU A 69 -17.04 9.03 -30.59
CA LEU A 69 -17.51 7.76 -30.02
C LEU A 69 -18.68 7.25 -30.85
N GLU A 70 -18.47 6.09 -31.48
CA GLU A 70 -19.49 5.40 -32.26
C GLU A 70 -20.10 4.27 -31.42
N LEU A 71 -21.41 4.34 -31.21
CA LEU A 71 -22.23 3.31 -30.58
C LEU A 71 -23.29 2.84 -31.60
N PRO A 72 -23.88 1.64 -31.44
CA PRO A 72 -24.87 1.10 -32.37
C PRO A 72 -26.01 2.07 -32.72
N ASP A 73 -26.45 2.87 -31.74
CA ASP A 73 -27.61 3.75 -31.89
C ASP A 73 -27.23 5.25 -31.95
N VAL A 74 -25.99 5.61 -31.62
CA VAL A 74 -25.60 6.99 -31.38
C VAL A 74 -24.16 7.26 -31.79
N LEU A 75 -23.96 8.35 -32.54
CA LEU A 75 -22.66 8.96 -32.75
C LEU A 75 -22.50 10.19 -31.84
N ILE A 76 -21.39 10.26 -31.10
CA ILE A 76 -20.99 11.40 -30.26
C ILE A 76 -19.67 11.95 -30.76
N VAL A 77 -19.57 13.28 -30.81
CA VAL A 77 -18.32 13.99 -31.11
C VAL A 77 -18.11 15.03 -30.02
N THR A 78 -16.91 15.10 -29.47
CA THR A 78 -16.58 16.04 -28.39
C THR A 78 -16.06 17.37 -28.89
N ASP A 79 -15.98 18.33 -27.98
CA ASP A 79 -15.14 19.52 -28.16
C ASP A 79 -13.65 19.15 -28.12
N THR A 80 -12.79 20.16 -28.24
CA THR A 80 -11.33 20.03 -28.21
C THR A 80 -10.79 20.03 -26.77
N PHE A 81 -9.88 19.11 -26.48
CA PHE A 81 -9.23 18.96 -25.17
C PHE A 81 -7.71 18.91 -25.31
N LYS A 82 -7.00 19.36 -24.28
CA LYS A 82 -5.52 19.30 -24.27
C LYS A 82 -4.97 17.88 -24.14
N LYS A 83 -5.76 16.93 -23.64
CA LYS A 83 -5.35 15.53 -23.45
C LYS A 83 -6.32 14.57 -24.12
N LYS A 84 -5.78 13.57 -24.83
CA LYS A 84 -6.54 12.47 -25.45
C LYS A 84 -7.52 11.79 -24.48
N LYS A 85 -7.04 11.47 -23.27
CA LYS A 85 -7.85 10.80 -22.23
C LYS A 85 -9.05 11.63 -21.76
N GLU A 86 -8.92 12.96 -21.71
CA GLU A 86 -10.00 13.84 -21.30
C GLU A 86 -11.09 13.89 -22.38
N ALA A 87 -10.69 13.96 -23.66
CA ALA A 87 -11.62 13.86 -24.79
C ALA A 87 -12.40 12.53 -24.77
N GLU A 88 -11.72 11.40 -24.56
CA GLU A 88 -12.40 10.09 -24.48
C GLU A 88 -13.40 9.99 -23.32
N GLN A 89 -13.06 10.53 -22.14
CA GLN A 89 -13.96 10.54 -20.98
C GLN A 89 -15.17 11.43 -21.23
N SER A 90 -14.96 12.62 -21.81
CA SER A 90 -16.04 13.53 -22.20
C SER A 90 -17.00 12.88 -23.21
N ALA A 91 -16.46 12.18 -24.21
CA ALA A 91 -17.27 11.46 -25.20
C ALA A 91 -18.19 10.42 -24.53
N ALA A 92 -17.62 9.66 -23.57
CA ALA A 92 -18.38 8.67 -22.82
C ALA A 92 -19.46 9.32 -21.93
N GLU A 93 -19.16 10.44 -21.28
CA GLU A 93 -20.13 11.17 -20.45
C GLU A 93 -21.29 11.73 -21.29
N MET A 94 -21.00 12.30 -22.46
CA MET A 94 -22.03 12.78 -23.39
C MET A 94 -22.87 11.64 -23.96
N ALA A 95 -22.27 10.48 -24.26
CA ALA A 95 -23.01 9.30 -24.67
C ALA A 95 -24.00 8.84 -23.60
N LEU A 96 -23.57 8.79 -22.33
CA LEU A 96 -24.46 8.41 -21.23
C LEU A 96 -25.63 9.39 -21.08
N LYS A 97 -25.35 10.70 -21.15
CA LYS A 97 -26.40 11.74 -21.13
C LYS A 97 -27.39 11.58 -22.28
N LYS A 98 -26.92 11.32 -23.50
CA LYS A 98 -27.77 11.16 -24.69
C LYS A 98 -28.58 9.87 -24.70
N LEU A 99 -28.04 8.80 -24.09
CA LEU A 99 -28.73 7.52 -23.91
C LEU A 99 -29.70 7.52 -22.70
N GLY A 100 -29.80 8.63 -21.96
CA GLY A 100 -30.62 8.72 -20.74
C GLY A 100 -30.13 7.84 -19.59
N ILE A 101 -28.88 7.35 -19.66
CA ILE A 101 -28.29 6.50 -18.62
C ILE A 101 -27.68 7.46 -17.60
N HIS A 102 -28.28 7.49 -16.41
CA HIS A 102 -27.83 8.34 -15.32
C HIS A 102 -27.21 7.46 -14.22
N PRO A 103 -25.86 7.37 -14.14
CA PRO A 103 -25.17 6.53 -13.16
C PRO A 103 -25.44 6.91 -11.69
N ALA A 104 -26.08 8.05 -11.45
CA ALA A 104 -26.41 8.55 -10.12
C ALA A 104 -27.82 8.15 -9.65
N THR A 105 -28.74 7.80 -10.56
CA THR A 105 -30.14 7.48 -10.24
C THR A 105 -30.47 5.99 -10.42
N ASP A 106 -29.70 5.24 -11.21
CA ASP A 106 -29.87 3.79 -11.38
C ASP A 106 -29.16 3.01 -10.24
N ASN A 107 -29.56 3.26 -9.00
CA ASN A 107 -29.08 2.45 -7.88
C ASN A 107 -29.85 1.12 -7.88
N PRO A 108 -29.17 -0.03 -8.03
CA PRO A 108 -29.86 -1.31 -7.97
C PRO A 108 -30.46 -1.50 -6.58
N THR A 109 -31.71 -1.97 -6.54
CA THR A 109 -32.39 -2.30 -5.29
C THR A 109 -31.67 -3.47 -4.61
N ALA A 110 -31.80 -3.61 -3.29
CA ALA A 110 -31.28 -4.78 -2.59
C ALA A 110 -31.79 -6.10 -3.20
N MET A 111 -33.03 -6.13 -3.69
CA MET A 111 -33.62 -7.28 -4.39
C MET A 111 -32.93 -7.56 -5.73
N ASP A 112 -32.69 -6.53 -6.55
CA ASP A 112 -31.97 -6.67 -7.82
C ASP A 112 -30.56 -7.22 -7.62
N LEU A 113 -29.88 -6.77 -6.56
CA LEU A 113 -28.56 -7.27 -6.17
C LEU A 113 -28.61 -8.73 -5.72
N CYS A 114 -29.61 -9.12 -4.93
CA CYS A 114 -29.82 -10.50 -4.53
C CYS A 114 -30.10 -11.41 -5.74
N ASP A 115 -30.92 -10.97 -6.69
CA ASP A 115 -31.20 -11.75 -7.90
C ASP A 115 -29.97 -11.85 -8.81
N ALA A 116 -29.20 -10.76 -8.95
CA ALA A 116 -27.92 -10.80 -9.66
C ALA A 116 -26.92 -11.76 -9.01
N LEU A 117 -26.90 -11.84 -7.68
CA LEU A 117 -26.08 -12.77 -6.91
C LEU A 117 -26.46 -14.23 -7.20
N VAL A 118 -27.77 -14.54 -7.15
CA VAL A 118 -28.32 -15.86 -7.46
C VAL A 118 -27.99 -16.27 -8.91
N GLN A 119 -28.21 -15.38 -9.88
CA GLN A 119 -27.89 -15.67 -11.29
C GLN A 119 -26.39 -15.92 -11.50
N ARG A 120 -25.53 -15.14 -10.81
CA ARG A 120 -24.08 -15.34 -10.90
C ARG A 120 -23.68 -16.69 -10.31
N LEU A 121 -24.20 -17.05 -9.12
CA LEU A 121 -23.93 -18.36 -8.51
C LEU A 121 -24.40 -19.52 -9.39
N LYS A 122 -25.61 -19.43 -9.96
CA LYS A 122 -26.13 -20.43 -10.91
C LYS A 122 -25.19 -20.63 -12.09
N TYR A 123 -24.66 -19.54 -12.66
CA TYR A 123 -23.68 -19.61 -13.73
C TYR A 123 -22.36 -20.26 -13.29
N LEU A 124 -21.85 -19.95 -12.08
CA LEU A 124 -20.60 -20.55 -11.59
C LEU A 124 -20.68 -22.07 -11.42
N PHE A 125 -21.85 -22.62 -11.16
CA PHE A 125 -22.08 -24.07 -11.10
C PHE A 125 -22.48 -24.70 -12.44
N SER A 126 -22.61 -23.90 -13.51
CA SER A 126 -22.93 -24.41 -14.84
C SER A 126 -21.76 -25.17 -15.47
N GLU A 127 -22.06 -25.99 -16.47
CA GLU A 127 -21.03 -26.73 -17.22
C GLU A 127 -20.24 -25.80 -18.14
N GLU A 128 -20.90 -24.78 -18.69
CA GLU A 128 -20.26 -23.74 -19.50
C GLU A 128 -19.14 -23.04 -18.73
N PHE A 129 -19.32 -22.80 -17.44
CA PHE A 129 -18.32 -22.10 -16.63
C PHE A 129 -17.04 -22.91 -16.46
N LEU A 130 -17.11 -24.24 -16.37
CA LEU A 130 -15.92 -25.10 -16.22
C LEU A 130 -14.97 -25.03 -17.42
N SER A 131 -15.48 -24.67 -18.59
CA SER A 131 -14.65 -24.44 -19.79
C SER A 131 -13.86 -23.13 -19.75
N SER A 132 -14.18 -22.23 -18.81
CA SER A 132 -13.53 -20.93 -18.68
C SER A 132 -12.13 -21.03 -18.05
N SER A 133 -11.30 -20.01 -18.30
CA SER A 133 -9.98 -19.85 -17.65
C SER A 133 -10.07 -19.20 -16.26
N HIS A 134 -11.25 -19.13 -15.65
CA HIS A 134 -11.44 -18.46 -14.37
C HIS A 134 -10.81 -19.25 -13.21
N PRO A 135 -10.12 -18.63 -12.23
CA PRO A 135 -9.52 -19.30 -11.06
C PRO A 135 -10.43 -20.31 -10.34
N LEU A 136 -11.71 -19.96 -10.17
CA LEU A 136 -12.73 -20.83 -9.58
C LEU A 136 -12.89 -22.19 -10.29
N THR A 137 -12.57 -22.33 -11.57
CA THR A 137 -12.62 -23.64 -12.24
C THR A 137 -11.56 -24.60 -11.69
N GLY A 138 -10.38 -24.07 -11.34
CA GLY A 138 -9.35 -24.80 -10.62
C GLY A 138 -9.82 -25.23 -9.22
N HIS A 139 -10.53 -24.36 -8.50
CA HIS A 139 -11.13 -24.71 -7.21
C HIS A 139 -12.20 -25.79 -7.32
N LEU A 140 -13.11 -25.70 -8.31
CA LEU A 140 -14.13 -26.71 -8.56
C LEU A 140 -13.51 -28.07 -8.89
N ARG A 141 -12.43 -28.09 -9.69
CA ARG A 141 -11.68 -29.32 -10.02
C ARG A 141 -10.88 -29.85 -8.83
N GLY A 142 -10.29 -28.98 -8.01
CA GLY A 142 -9.59 -29.40 -6.79
C GLY A 142 -10.56 -30.00 -5.77
N ALA A 143 -11.72 -29.37 -5.61
CA ALA A 143 -12.78 -29.85 -4.73
C ALA A 143 -13.34 -31.21 -5.15
N SER A 144 -13.50 -31.48 -6.45
CA SER A 144 -13.97 -32.78 -6.94
C SER A 144 -13.01 -33.94 -6.67
N ARG A 145 -11.77 -33.65 -6.27
CA ARG A 145 -10.75 -34.65 -5.87
C ARG A 145 -10.67 -34.87 -4.36
N ARG A 146 -11.41 -34.10 -3.56
CA ARG A 146 -11.42 -34.26 -2.09
C ARG A 146 -11.96 -35.61 -1.68
N ALA A 147 -11.42 -36.16 -0.60
CA ALA A 147 -11.77 -37.47 -0.11
C ALA A 147 -13.14 -37.48 0.59
N GLY A 148 -13.86 -38.60 0.47
CA GLY A 148 -15.06 -38.88 1.25
C GLY A 148 -16.22 -37.91 0.97
N ASP A 149 -16.82 -37.44 2.06
CA ASP A 149 -17.97 -36.54 2.09
C ASP A 149 -17.65 -35.09 1.72
N LEU A 150 -16.37 -34.76 1.56
CA LEU A 150 -15.90 -33.45 1.08
C LEU A 150 -15.81 -33.39 -0.46
N CYS A 151 -16.02 -34.50 -1.16
CA CYS A 151 -15.92 -34.58 -2.62
C CYS A 151 -16.89 -33.60 -3.30
N GLY A 152 -16.35 -32.66 -4.08
CA GLY A 152 -17.11 -31.61 -4.77
C GLY A 152 -17.57 -30.45 -3.88
N SER A 153 -17.29 -30.50 -2.57
CA SER A 153 -17.55 -29.41 -1.63
C SER A 153 -16.52 -28.30 -1.82
N VAL A 154 -16.98 -27.07 -2.08
CA VAL A 154 -16.12 -25.88 -2.23
C VAL A 154 -16.42 -24.90 -1.09
N PRO A 155 -15.40 -24.37 -0.39
CA PRO A 155 -15.62 -23.38 0.67
C PRO A 155 -16.33 -22.13 0.14
N SER A 156 -17.33 -21.61 0.86
CA SER A 156 -18.09 -20.42 0.43
C SER A 156 -17.22 -19.16 0.33
N SER A 157 -16.17 -19.09 1.15
CA SER A 157 -15.16 -18.03 1.15
C SER A 157 -14.42 -17.89 -0.18
N VAL A 158 -14.22 -19.00 -0.91
CA VAL A 158 -13.55 -19.04 -2.21
C VAL A 158 -14.37 -18.26 -3.25
N PHE A 159 -15.70 -18.42 -3.26
CA PHE A 159 -16.58 -17.69 -4.17
C PHE A 159 -16.56 -16.17 -3.89
N ALA A 160 -16.60 -15.78 -2.61
CA ALA A 160 -16.53 -14.37 -2.21
C ALA A 160 -15.20 -13.70 -2.60
N THR A 161 -14.14 -14.50 -2.67
CA THR A 161 -12.76 -14.00 -2.81
C THR A 161 -12.30 -13.96 -4.26
N PHE A 162 -12.60 -15.00 -5.05
CA PHE A 162 -12.09 -15.14 -6.41
C PHE A 162 -13.05 -14.66 -7.50
N ASP A 163 -14.36 -14.52 -7.22
CA ASP A 163 -15.29 -13.88 -8.14
C ASP A 163 -15.50 -12.41 -7.77
N THR A 164 -14.93 -11.51 -8.57
CA THR A 164 -15.02 -10.07 -8.33
C THR A 164 -16.45 -9.54 -8.43
N LYS A 165 -17.33 -10.17 -9.22
CA LYS A 165 -18.73 -9.76 -9.34
C LYS A 165 -19.49 -10.09 -8.06
N LEU A 166 -19.36 -11.31 -7.53
CA LEU A 166 -19.92 -11.71 -6.24
C LEU A 166 -19.38 -10.81 -5.12
N SER A 167 -18.06 -10.64 -5.04
CA SER A 167 -17.41 -9.79 -4.03
C SER A 167 -17.98 -8.35 -4.03
N ASN A 168 -18.18 -7.77 -5.21
CA ASN A 168 -18.72 -6.42 -5.33
C ASN A 168 -20.21 -6.35 -4.94
N ILE A 169 -21.02 -7.34 -5.34
CA ILE A 169 -22.42 -7.41 -4.94
C ILE A 169 -22.54 -7.55 -3.41
N CYS A 170 -21.74 -8.43 -2.79
CA CYS A 170 -21.71 -8.57 -1.32
C CYS A 170 -21.33 -7.26 -0.63
N LYS A 171 -20.35 -6.51 -1.16
CA LYS A 171 -19.94 -5.19 -0.61
C LYS A 171 -21.01 -4.11 -0.80
N SER A 172 -21.82 -4.19 -1.86
CA SER A 172 -22.94 -3.28 -2.09
C SER A 172 -24.10 -3.57 -1.15
N LEU A 173 -24.39 -4.86 -0.89
CA LEU A 173 -25.39 -5.30 0.09
C LEU A 173 -24.98 -4.97 1.52
N ASN A 174 -23.71 -5.23 1.87
CA ASN A 174 -23.17 -4.91 3.19
C ASN A 174 -21.73 -4.35 3.07
N PRO A 175 -21.54 -3.03 3.24
CA PRO A 175 -20.22 -2.40 3.16
C PRO A 175 -19.20 -2.92 4.18
N LYS A 176 -19.65 -3.48 5.32
CA LYS A 176 -18.77 -4.05 6.36
C LYS A 176 -18.02 -5.29 5.88
N VAL A 177 -18.47 -5.96 4.80
CA VAL A 177 -17.79 -7.11 4.18
C VAL A 177 -16.33 -6.80 3.81
N ASP A 178 -16.04 -5.56 3.47
CA ASP A 178 -14.67 -5.15 3.12
C ASP A 178 -13.71 -5.24 4.33
N SER A 179 -14.21 -4.97 5.52
CA SER A 179 -13.48 -5.02 6.80
C SER A 179 -13.54 -6.40 7.44
N ASN A 180 -14.66 -7.13 7.28
CA ASN A 180 -14.83 -8.47 7.79
C ASN A 180 -15.34 -9.42 6.68
N PRO A 181 -14.46 -10.26 6.09
CA PRO A 181 -14.83 -11.16 5.00
C PRO A 181 -15.83 -12.24 5.41
N PHE A 182 -15.94 -12.56 6.70
CA PHE A 182 -16.92 -13.53 7.21
C PHE A 182 -18.36 -13.13 6.87
N LEU A 183 -18.65 -11.82 6.83
CA LEU A 183 -19.99 -11.30 6.52
C LEU A 183 -20.44 -11.59 5.08
N ALA A 184 -19.52 -11.97 4.18
CA ALA A 184 -19.90 -12.40 2.83
C ALA A 184 -20.54 -13.80 2.82
N LEU A 185 -20.20 -14.66 3.78
CA LEU A 185 -20.68 -16.03 3.82
C LEU A 185 -22.20 -16.16 3.97
N PRO A 186 -22.88 -15.50 4.94
CA PRO A 186 -24.34 -15.60 5.04
C PRO A 186 -25.05 -15.00 3.81
N ILE A 187 -24.46 -13.99 3.16
CA ILE A 187 -25.00 -13.40 1.93
C ILE A 187 -24.96 -14.42 0.78
N ILE A 188 -23.83 -15.11 0.61
CA ILE A 188 -23.68 -16.14 -0.43
C ILE A 188 -24.54 -17.38 -0.12
N THR A 189 -24.56 -17.80 1.14
CA THR A 189 -25.33 -18.96 1.61
C THR A 189 -26.83 -18.74 1.37
N SER A 190 -27.36 -17.57 1.73
CA SER A 190 -28.77 -17.23 1.48
C SER A 190 -29.14 -17.13 -0.01
N ALA A 191 -28.19 -16.76 -0.87
CA ALA A 191 -28.41 -16.82 -2.32
C ALA A 191 -28.35 -18.27 -2.85
N ALA A 192 -27.47 -19.10 -2.30
CA ALA A 192 -27.36 -20.50 -2.68
C ALA A 192 -28.56 -21.34 -2.24
N THR A 193 -29.20 -21.03 -1.10
CA THR A 193 -30.43 -21.74 -0.67
C THR A 193 -31.60 -21.50 -1.63
N ARG A 194 -31.64 -20.35 -2.32
CA ARG A 194 -32.60 -20.09 -3.42
C ARG A 194 -32.33 -20.96 -4.68
N LEU A 195 -31.18 -21.62 -4.74
CA LEU A 195 -30.76 -22.54 -5.81
C LEU A 195 -30.78 -24.01 -5.38
N SER A 196 -31.60 -24.36 -4.38
CA SER A 196 -31.67 -25.72 -3.80
C SER A 196 -31.91 -26.85 -4.80
N SER A 197 -32.44 -26.55 -6.00
CA SER A 197 -32.59 -27.54 -7.09
C SER A 197 -31.27 -27.90 -7.79
N SER A 198 -30.22 -27.10 -7.62
CA SER A 198 -28.95 -27.23 -8.35
C SER A 198 -27.72 -27.25 -7.44
N VAL A 199 -27.80 -26.61 -6.28
CA VAL A 199 -26.69 -26.43 -5.33
C VAL A 199 -27.13 -26.93 -3.95
N LEU A 200 -26.34 -27.84 -3.38
CA LEU A 200 -26.40 -28.25 -1.99
C LEU A 200 -25.60 -27.27 -1.14
N VAL A 201 -26.22 -26.77 -0.07
CA VAL A 201 -25.61 -25.87 0.90
C VAL A 201 -25.37 -26.63 2.19
N SER A 202 -24.13 -26.66 2.66
CA SER A 202 -23.79 -27.22 3.97
C SER A 202 -23.50 -26.08 4.94
N GLU A 203 -24.52 -25.67 5.71
CA GLU A 203 -24.38 -24.54 6.65
C GLU A 203 -23.37 -24.84 7.77
N SER A 204 -23.32 -26.09 8.25
CA SER A 204 -22.36 -26.50 9.30
C SER A 204 -20.91 -26.53 8.83
N ARG A 205 -20.69 -26.68 7.51
CA ARG A 205 -19.36 -26.72 6.89
C ARG A 205 -18.98 -25.41 6.21
N LEU A 206 -19.93 -24.50 5.98
CA LEU A 206 -19.73 -23.26 5.23
C LEU A 206 -19.33 -23.49 3.77
N SER A 207 -19.83 -24.56 3.16
CA SER A 207 -19.49 -24.95 1.79
C SER A 207 -20.70 -25.07 0.86
N LEU A 208 -20.41 -24.98 -0.42
CA LEU A 208 -21.35 -25.15 -1.52
C LEU A 208 -20.91 -26.33 -2.39
N GLN A 209 -21.86 -27.17 -2.78
CA GLN A 209 -21.63 -28.33 -3.62
C GLN A 209 -22.70 -28.37 -4.72
N ARG A 210 -22.35 -28.83 -5.92
CA ARG A 210 -23.35 -29.08 -6.96
C ARG A 210 -24.16 -30.34 -6.62
N LEU A 211 -25.48 -30.30 -6.74
CA LEU A 211 -26.35 -31.44 -6.42
C LEU A 211 -26.11 -32.62 -7.39
N SER A 212 -25.96 -32.33 -8.68
CA SER A 212 -25.57 -33.31 -9.69
C SER A 212 -24.07 -33.24 -9.94
N PRO A 213 -23.34 -34.37 -9.89
CA PRO A 213 -21.92 -34.38 -10.24
C PRO A 213 -21.73 -33.95 -11.69
N TYR A 214 -20.60 -33.29 -11.98
CA TYR A 214 -20.25 -32.93 -13.35
C TYR A 214 -19.97 -34.19 -14.19
N PRO A 215 -20.33 -34.17 -15.49
CA PRO A 215 -19.95 -35.25 -16.39
C PRO A 215 -18.42 -35.40 -16.42
N PRO A 216 -17.88 -36.64 -16.33
CA PRO A 216 -16.43 -36.84 -16.30
C PRO A 216 -15.71 -36.22 -17.50
N GLU A 217 -16.36 -36.21 -18.66
CA GLU A 217 -15.87 -35.68 -19.94
C GLU A 217 -15.50 -34.19 -19.88
N VAL A 218 -16.13 -33.43 -18.98
CA VAL A 218 -15.86 -32.00 -18.77
C VAL A 218 -14.48 -31.78 -18.14
N PHE A 219 -13.98 -32.73 -17.34
CA PHE A 219 -12.64 -32.69 -16.78
C PHE A 219 -11.57 -33.31 -17.70
N TYR A 220 -11.96 -34.27 -18.56
CA TYR A 220 -11.05 -34.95 -19.49
C TYR A 220 -10.78 -34.18 -20.80
N SER A 221 -11.75 -33.39 -21.29
CA SER A 221 -11.57 -32.54 -22.50
C SER A 221 -10.52 -31.44 -22.35
N SER A 222 -9.97 -31.27 -21.14
CA SER A 222 -9.05 -30.19 -20.77
C SER A 222 -7.69 -30.66 -20.23
N SER A 223 -7.47 -31.97 -20.14
CA SER A 223 -6.28 -32.61 -19.52
C SER A 223 -5.55 -33.53 -20.51
N VAL A 224 -4.90 -32.94 -21.51
CA VAL A 224 -3.78 -33.61 -22.18
C VAL A 224 -2.53 -33.16 -21.43
N GLN A 225 -1.88 -34.09 -20.72
CA GLN A 225 -0.72 -33.91 -19.83
C GLN A 225 -1.04 -33.43 -18.39
N GLN A 226 -1.64 -34.29 -17.56
CA GLN A 226 -1.19 -34.35 -16.17
C GLN A 226 -0.24 -35.53 -16.08
N SER A 227 1.05 -35.25 -15.91
CA SER A 227 2.01 -36.28 -15.51
C SER A 227 1.58 -36.83 -14.16
N ASP A 228 1.36 -38.14 -14.09
CA ASP A 228 1.17 -38.94 -12.87
C ASP A 228 2.45 -38.95 -11.99
N SER A 229 3.05 -37.79 -11.75
CA SER A 229 4.05 -37.66 -10.73
C SER A 229 3.32 -37.64 -9.38
N SER A 230 3.53 -38.69 -8.57
CA SER A 230 3.19 -38.71 -7.14
C SER A 230 4.08 -37.75 -6.32
N GLU A 231 4.48 -36.64 -6.92
CA GLU A 231 5.46 -35.73 -6.35
C GLU A 231 4.77 -34.84 -5.33
N ARG A 232 5.15 -35.00 -4.06
CA ARG A 232 4.68 -34.13 -2.99
C ARG A 232 5.40 -32.79 -3.13
N ILE A 233 4.65 -31.76 -3.51
CA ILE A 233 5.18 -30.40 -3.61
C ILE A 233 5.24 -29.83 -2.20
N SER A 234 6.42 -29.41 -1.76
CA SER A 234 6.59 -28.74 -0.48
C SER A 234 6.67 -27.23 -0.72
N VAL A 235 5.78 -26.48 -0.08
CA VAL A 235 5.69 -25.03 -0.23
C VAL A 235 5.86 -24.37 1.12
N ASP A 236 6.77 -23.40 1.20
CA ASP A 236 6.99 -22.63 2.41
C ASP A 236 5.96 -21.50 2.56
N ALA A 237 5.40 -21.41 3.77
CA ALA A 237 4.40 -20.45 4.19
C ALA A 237 4.79 -19.85 5.56
N ILE A 238 4.08 -18.80 5.99
CA ILE A 238 4.36 -18.11 7.25
C ILE A 238 3.18 -18.29 8.20
N TYR A 239 3.45 -18.79 9.40
CA TYR A 239 2.48 -18.92 10.48
C TYR A 239 2.50 -17.67 11.36
N ILE A 240 1.35 -17.02 11.48
CA ILE A 240 1.13 -15.80 12.27
C ILE A 240 0.21 -16.18 13.45
N PRO A 241 0.78 -16.37 14.66
CA PRO A 241 -0.02 -16.70 15.83
C PRO A 241 -0.91 -15.52 16.26
N SER A 242 -2.03 -15.84 16.89
CA SER A 242 -2.93 -14.89 17.54
C SER A 242 -2.36 -14.34 18.84
N SER A 243 -1.63 -15.17 19.61
CA SER A 243 -0.92 -14.75 20.82
C SER A 243 0.29 -13.88 20.49
N LEU A 244 0.39 -12.72 21.15
CA LEU A 244 1.53 -11.81 20.97
C LEU A 244 2.83 -12.34 21.58
N ASP A 245 2.75 -13.33 22.49
CA ASP A 245 3.91 -13.94 23.12
C ASP A 245 4.63 -14.93 22.18
N GLU A 246 3.92 -15.43 21.16
CA GLU A 246 4.49 -16.34 20.17
C GLU A 246 5.07 -15.58 18.98
N HIS A 247 6.23 -16.02 18.50
CA HIS A 247 6.89 -15.44 17.33
C HIS A 247 6.28 -15.96 16.02
N VAL A 248 6.30 -15.10 15.00
CA VAL A 248 5.98 -15.48 13.62
C VAL A 248 7.06 -16.45 13.12
N ARG A 249 6.65 -17.55 12.49
CA ARG A 249 7.57 -18.62 12.06
C ARG A 249 7.25 -19.14 10.67
N GLN A 250 8.26 -19.68 10.01
CA GLN A 250 8.08 -20.37 8.73
C GLN A 250 7.52 -21.79 8.96
N VAL A 251 6.61 -22.21 8.09
CA VAL A 251 6.00 -23.54 8.10
C VAL A 251 5.96 -24.10 6.69
N THR A 252 6.18 -25.39 6.53
CA THR A 252 6.11 -26.05 5.22
C THR A 252 4.77 -26.76 5.05
N LEU A 253 4.13 -26.51 3.91
CA LEU A 253 2.88 -27.11 3.45
C LEU A 253 3.21 -28.22 2.47
N HIS A 254 2.75 -29.45 2.74
CA HIS A 254 2.95 -30.59 1.85
C HIS A 254 1.70 -30.81 1.00
N LEU A 255 1.79 -30.42 -0.27
CA LEU A 255 0.71 -30.53 -1.24
C LEU A 255 0.78 -31.86 -1.97
N SER A 256 -0.37 -32.46 -2.23
CA SER A 256 -0.51 -33.63 -3.11
C SER A 256 -1.35 -33.27 -4.33
N SER A 257 -1.08 -33.94 -5.46
CA SER A 257 -1.86 -33.78 -6.70
C SER A 257 -3.33 -34.24 -6.57
N SER A 258 -3.61 -35.09 -5.59
CA SER A 258 -4.94 -35.59 -5.24
C SER A 258 -5.65 -34.77 -4.15
N GLY A 259 -4.92 -33.94 -3.41
CA GLY A 259 -5.47 -33.19 -2.27
C GLY A 259 -5.89 -31.77 -2.65
N TYR A 260 -6.91 -31.26 -1.97
CA TYR A 260 -7.27 -29.85 -2.08
C TYR A 260 -6.43 -29.02 -1.10
N TYR A 261 -5.71 -28.02 -1.60
CA TYR A 261 -4.71 -27.29 -0.82
C TYR A 261 -5.29 -26.54 0.41
N MET A 262 -6.58 -26.19 0.41
CA MET A 262 -7.24 -25.62 1.59
C MET A 262 -7.34 -26.60 2.75
N ASP A 263 -7.44 -27.90 2.48
CA ASP A 263 -7.47 -28.92 3.53
C ASP A 263 -6.10 -29.04 4.23
N ILE A 264 -5.00 -28.91 3.47
CA ILE A 264 -3.64 -28.88 4.02
C ILE A 264 -3.44 -27.65 4.92
N ILE A 265 -3.97 -26.50 4.51
CA ILE A 265 -3.94 -25.28 5.31
C ILE A 265 -4.78 -25.43 6.58
N ALA A 266 -5.96 -26.05 6.47
CA ALA A 266 -6.82 -26.33 7.63
C ALA A 266 -6.15 -27.24 8.64
N GLU A 267 -5.49 -28.31 8.19
CA GLU A 267 -4.69 -29.20 9.03
C GLU A 267 -3.63 -28.43 9.83
N LYS A 268 -2.90 -27.52 9.16
CA LYS A 268 -1.87 -26.70 9.81
C LYS A 268 -2.43 -25.65 10.79
N LEU A 269 -3.67 -25.24 10.61
CA LEU A 269 -4.40 -24.35 11.52
C LEU A 269 -5.16 -25.11 12.62
N GLY A 270 -5.12 -26.45 12.63
CA GLY A 270 -5.85 -27.27 13.60
C GLY A 270 -7.37 -27.30 13.40
N VAL A 271 -7.85 -27.06 12.17
CA VAL A 271 -9.27 -27.05 11.80
C VAL A 271 -9.63 -28.34 11.05
N GLU A 272 -10.84 -28.84 11.24
CA GLU A 272 -11.31 -30.12 10.69
C GLU A 272 -11.11 -30.29 9.17
N ASN A 273 -11.40 -29.25 8.39
CA ASN A 273 -11.29 -29.26 6.93
C ASN A 273 -11.24 -27.85 6.34
N GLY A 274 -10.91 -27.78 5.05
CA GLY A 274 -10.78 -26.53 4.29
C GLY A 274 -12.06 -25.72 4.12
N ASP A 275 -13.25 -26.28 4.40
CA ASP A 275 -14.52 -25.54 4.22
C ASP A 275 -14.69 -24.42 5.25
N ARG A 276 -14.03 -24.56 6.40
CA ARG A 276 -13.98 -23.54 7.45
C ARG A 276 -12.86 -22.52 7.26
N ILE A 277 -12.12 -22.54 6.15
CA ILE A 277 -11.05 -21.57 5.91
C ILE A 277 -11.59 -20.32 5.22
N LEU A 278 -11.30 -19.16 5.81
CA LEU A 278 -11.49 -17.85 5.22
C LEU A 278 -10.22 -17.38 4.52
N LEU A 279 -10.39 -16.56 3.49
CA LEU A 279 -9.30 -15.93 2.77
C LEU A 279 -9.35 -14.42 2.94
N SER A 280 -8.20 -13.82 3.16
CA SER A 280 -8.05 -12.37 3.04
C SER A 280 -8.04 -11.94 1.57
N ARG A 281 -8.13 -10.62 1.36
CA ARG A 281 -7.66 -10.00 0.11
C ARG A 281 -6.19 -10.36 -0.18
N THR A 282 -5.78 -10.18 -1.42
CA THR A 282 -4.36 -10.29 -1.79
C THR A 282 -3.52 -9.25 -1.07
N LEU A 283 -2.31 -9.66 -0.70
CA LEU A 283 -1.30 -8.85 -0.04
C LEU A 283 -0.17 -8.54 -1.04
N GLY A 284 0.43 -7.36 -0.91
CA GLY A 284 1.52 -6.93 -1.78
C GLY A 284 1.06 -6.45 -3.16
N LYS A 285 1.72 -6.94 -4.23
CA LYS A 285 1.42 -6.52 -5.61
C LYS A 285 0.08 -7.13 -6.03
N ALA A 286 -0.69 -6.43 -6.87
CA ALA A 286 -1.94 -6.99 -7.40
C ALA A 286 -1.74 -8.28 -8.22
N SER A 287 -0.51 -8.56 -8.64
CA SER A 287 -0.11 -9.78 -9.35
C SER A 287 0.35 -10.93 -8.44
N SER A 288 0.56 -10.69 -7.13
CA SER A 288 0.90 -11.78 -6.20
C SER A 288 -0.37 -12.45 -5.68
N GLU A 289 -0.37 -13.78 -5.66
CA GLU A 289 -1.46 -14.60 -5.07
C GLU A 289 -1.31 -14.78 -3.55
N THR A 290 -0.45 -13.97 -2.92
CA THR A 290 -0.19 -14.03 -1.48
C THR A 290 -1.41 -13.57 -0.68
N ARG A 291 -1.91 -14.43 0.21
CA ARG A 291 -3.10 -14.18 1.06
C ARG A 291 -2.88 -14.71 2.46
N LEU A 292 -3.69 -14.24 3.40
CA LEU A 292 -3.86 -14.86 4.71
C LEU A 292 -5.03 -15.83 4.66
N TYR A 293 -4.81 -17.00 5.23
CA TYR A 293 -5.79 -18.06 5.43
C TYR A 293 -5.99 -18.21 6.93
N PHE A 294 -7.22 -18.22 7.39
CA PHE A 294 -7.55 -18.26 8.82
C PHE A 294 -8.90 -18.96 9.02
N ALA A 295 -9.12 -19.47 10.23
CA ALA A 295 -10.34 -20.19 10.54
C ALA A 295 -11.56 -19.24 10.55
N ALA A 296 -12.68 -19.71 10.02
CA ALA A 296 -13.97 -19.09 10.24
C ALA A 296 -14.34 -19.26 11.72
N PRO A 297 -14.80 -18.18 12.40
CA PRO A 297 -15.27 -18.26 13.78
C PRO A 297 -16.38 -19.30 13.91
N GLY A 298 -16.39 -20.04 15.02
CA GLY A 298 -17.46 -20.97 15.36
C GLY A 298 -18.77 -20.23 15.57
N TYR A 299 -19.64 -20.24 14.56
CA TYR A 299 -21.03 -19.84 14.72
C TYR A 299 -21.94 -20.91 14.16
N HIS A 300 -22.97 -21.25 14.92
CA HIS A 300 -24.23 -21.68 14.31
C HIS A 300 -24.74 -20.48 13.52
N LEU A 301 -24.87 -20.63 12.19
CA LEU A 301 -25.60 -19.72 11.30
C LEU A 301 -27.09 -19.67 11.73
N LEU A 302 -27.38 -19.14 12.91
CA LEU A 302 -28.75 -18.98 13.37
C LEU A 302 -29.33 -17.70 12.78
N GLU A 303 -30.28 -17.94 11.89
CA GLU A 303 -31.30 -17.02 11.38
C GLU A 303 -30.76 -15.72 10.78
N VAL A 304 -30.66 -15.73 9.44
CA VAL A 304 -31.05 -14.56 8.66
C VAL A 304 -32.50 -14.24 9.04
N SER A 305 -32.69 -13.45 10.10
CA SER A 305 -33.99 -12.85 10.38
C SER A 305 -34.38 -12.03 9.15
N SER A 306 -35.66 -12.06 8.79
CA SER A 306 -36.28 -11.41 7.64
C SER A 306 -36.13 -9.88 7.58
N ASP A 307 -35.32 -9.29 8.48
CA ASP A 307 -35.04 -7.86 8.60
C ASP A 307 -33.55 -7.59 8.31
N PRO A 308 -33.21 -6.88 7.22
CA PRO A 308 -31.83 -6.56 6.83
C PRO A 308 -31.06 -5.68 7.83
N GLY A 309 -31.70 -5.22 8.91
CA GLY A 309 -31.14 -4.29 9.89
C GLY A 309 -30.60 -4.90 11.19
N ALA A 310 -30.82 -6.19 11.47
CA ALA A 310 -30.57 -6.77 12.80
C ALA A 310 -29.42 -7.78 12.83
N VAL A 311 -28.19 -7.36 12.51
CA VAL A 311 -26.99 -8.15 12.85
C VAL A 311 -26.62 -7.81 14.30
N LYS A 312 -27.03 -8.65 15.25
CA LYS A 312 -26.52 -8.55 16.63
C LYS A 312 -25.06 -8.97 16.63
N ASP A 313 -24.17 -8.04 16.99
CA ASP A 313 -22.75 -8.28 17.26
C ASP A 313 -22.63 -9.14 18.53
N ASN A 314 -22.75 -10.47 18.39
CA ASN A 314 -22.34 -11.40 19.45
C ASN A 314 -20.80 -11.56 19.41
N PRO A 315 -20.14 -11.83 20.54
CA PRO A 315 -18.68 -11.94 20.60
C PRO A 315 -18.19 -13.17 19.81
N LEU A 316 -17.34 -12.92 18.82
CA LEU A 316 -16.73 -13.95 17.97
C LEU A 316 -15.85 -14.89 18.79
N GLU A 317 -15.99 -16.20 18.57
CA GLU A 317 -15.13 -17.22 19.16
C GLU A 317 -13.72 -17.12 18.56
N GLY A 318 -12.71 -16.93 19.43
CA GLY A 318 -11.30 -16.75 19.05
C GLY A 318 -10.76 -15.34 19.29
N SER A 319 -9.55 -15.24 19.86
CA SER A 319 -8.87 -13.95 20.07
C SER A 319 -8.60 -13.25 18.74
N LEU A 320 -8.71 -11.92 18.74
CA LEU A 320 -8.32 -11.09 17.60
C LEU A 320 -6.81 -11.26 17.35
N ASN A 321 -6.44 -11.69 16.15
CA ASN A 321 -5.05 -11.72 15.74
C ASN A 321 -4.66 -10.33 15.24
N ALA A 322 -4.16 -9.49 16.14
CA ALA A 322 -3.87 -8.10 15.85
C ALA A 322 -2.81 -7.95 14.73
N ARG A 323 -1.81 -8.84 14.71
CA ARG A 323 -0.76 -8.87 13.68
C ARG A 323 -1.33 -9.17 12.30
N ALA A 324 -2.07 -10.26 12.15
CA ALA A 324 -2.71 -10.64 10.89
C ALA A 324 -3.74 -9.59 10.45
N SER A 325 -4.52 -9.05 11.40
CA SER A 325 -5.57 -8.09 11.13
C SER A 325 -5.03 -6.75 10.63
N TYR A 326 -3.98 -6.24 11.28
CA TYR A 326 -3.27 -5.04 10.81
C TYR A 326 -2.69 -5.27 9.41
N PHE A 327 -2.03 -6.42 9.21
CA PHE A 327 -1.32 -6.72 7.97
C PHE A 327 -2.24 -6.80 6.75
N CYS A 328 -3.41 -7.45 6.88
CA CYS A 328 -4.36 -7.53 5.77
C CYS A 328 -5.38 -6.38 5.76
N GLY A 329 -5.51 -5.60 6.84
CA GLY A 329 -6.53 -4.56 7.01
C GLY A 329 -7.97 -5.13 7.08
N GLN A 330 -8.12 -6.39 7.49
CA GLN A 330 -9.40 -7.05 7.74
C GLN A 330 -9.36 -7.67 9.13
N VAL A 331 -10.52 -7.89 9.74
CA VAL A 331 -10.60 -8.60 11.00
C VAL A 331 -10.24 -10.07 10.79
N VAL A 332 -9.23 -10.54 11.52
CA VAL A 332 -8.76 -11.93 11.54
C VAL A 332 -8.80 -12.44 12.97
N HIS A 333 -9.47 -13.57 13.18
CA HIS A 333 -9.55 -14.25 14.47
C HIS A 333 -8.71 -15.52 14.46
N GLY A 334 -8.13 -15.85 15.61
CA GLY A 334 -7.27 -17.03 15.75
C GLY A 334 -6.00 -16.96 14.91
N ASP A 335 -5.33 -18.09 14.77
CA ASP A 335 -4.07 -18.15 14.06
C ASP A 335 -4.29 -18.04 12.55
N ALA A 336 -3.29 -17.55 11.82
CA ALA A 336 -3.35 -17.36 10.39
C ALA A 336 -2.12 -17.90 9.69
N ILE A 337 -2.30 -18.44 8.49
CA ILE A 337 -1.22 -18.82 7.58
C ILE A 337 -1.18 -17.84 6.43
N MET A 338 -0.03 -17.24 6.18
CA MET A 338 0.25 -16.48 4.97
C MET A 338 0.91 -17.41 3.95
N ALA A 339 0.29 -17.56 2.78
CA ALA A 339 0.85 -18.38 1.69
C ALA A 339 0.56 -17.75 0.32
N SER A 340 1.41 -18.05 -0.66
CA SER A 340 1.19 -17.72 -2.07
C SER A 340 0.71 -18.98 -2.78
N LEU A 341 -0.59 -19.27 -2.68
CA LEU A 341 -1.21 -20.49 -3.20
C LEU A 341 -2.56 -20.19 -3.84
N GLY A 342 -2.76 -20.66 -5.07
CA GLY A 342 -4.06 -20.52 -5.72
C GLY A 342 -4.07 -20.90 -7.18
N TYR A 343 -5.26 -20.84 -7.77
CA TYR A 343 -5.42 -21.05 -9.21
C TYR A 343 -5.39 -19.69 -9.92
N THR A 344 -4.73 -19.63 -11.08
CA THR A 344 -4.57 -18.37 -11.83
C THR A 344 -5.36 -18.41 -13.13
N TRP A 345 -5.53 -17.26 -13.77
CA TRP A 345 -6.21 -17.16 -15.07
C TRP A 345 -5.45 -17.82 -16.23
N ARG A 346 -4.15 -18.05 -16.07
CA ARG A 346 -3.25 -18.49 -17.15
C ARG A 346 -2.99 -19.99 -17.11
N SER A 347 -3.11 -20.62 -15.94
CA SER A 347 -2.81 -22.04 -15.75
C SER A 347 -3.95 -22.76 -15.05
N LYS A 348 -4.14 -24.02 -15.44
CA LYS A 348 -5.04 -24.97 -14.78
C LYS A 348 -4.41 -25.60 -13.54
N ASP A 349 -3.10 -25.47 -13.39
CA ASP A 349 -2.33 -26.02 -12.28
C ASP A 349 -2.32 -25.07 -11.09
N LEU A 350 -2.05 -25.64 -9.92
CA LEU A 350 -1.95 -24.87 -8.68
C LEU A 350 -0.66 -24.03 -8.71
N PHE A 351 -0.83 -22.71 -8.74
CA PHE A 351 0.27 -21.78 -8.57
C PHE A 351 0.74 -21.78 -7.12
N HIS A 352 2.05 -21.79 -6.95
CA HIS A 352 2.69 -21.77 -5.65
C HIS A 352 4.03 -21.04 -5.69
N GLU A 353 4.32 -20.28 -4.64
CA GLU A 353 5.63 -19.65 -4.41
C GLU A 353 6.02 -19.82 -2.94
N ASN A 354 7.31 -20.08 -2.69
CA ASN A 354 7.85 -20.19 -1.34
C ASN A 354 7.94 -18.81 -0.69
N LEU A 355 7.37 -18.69 0.50
CA LEU A 355 7.47 -17.49 1.31
C LEU A 355 8.59 -17.64 2.35
N THR A 356 9.42 -16.61 2.46
CA THR A 356 10.46 -16.52 3.49
C THR A 356 10.02 -15.60 4.61
N LEU A 357 10.56 -15.81 5.82
CA LEU A 357 10.37 -14.88 6.94
C LEU A 357 10.85 -13.47 6.57
N GLN A 358 11.95 -13.34 5.84
CA GLN A 358 12.43 -12.07 5.32
C GLN A 358 11.34 -11.33 4.51
N LEU A 359 10.62 -12.02 3.62
CA LEU A 359 9.54 -11.40 2.84
C LEU A 359 8.41 -10.89 3.73
N TYR A 360 8.03 -11.66 4.76
CA TYR A 360 7.03 -11.24 5.74
C TYR A 360 7.45 -9.93 6.42
N TYR A 361 8.68 -9.84 6.93
CA TYR A 361 9.18 -8.62 7.57
C TYR A 361 9.37 -7.46 6.60
N ARG A 362 9.76 -7.72 5.33
CA ARG A 362 9.81 -6.68 4.30
C ARG A 362 8.43 -6.10 3.99
N LEU A 363 7.42 -6.96 3.89
CA LEU A 363 6.04 -6.50 3.71
C LEU A 363 5.56 -5.73 4.94
N LEU A 364 5.94 -6.14 6.14
CA LEU A 364 5.63 -5.40 7.36
C LEU A 364 6.31 -4.03 7.36
N VAL A 365 7.61 -3.96 7.06
CA VAL A 365 8.36 -2.71 6.93
C VAL A 365 7.72 -1.78 5.90
N SER A 366 7.17 -2.31 4.81
CA SER A 366 6.49 -1.51 3.79
C SER A 366 5.25 -0.78 4.30
N THR A 367 4.61 -1.24 5.39
CA THR A 367 3.46 -0.53 5.97
C THR A 367 3.87 0.74 6.72
N PHE A 368 5.16 0.91 7.03
CA PHE A 368 5.69 2.11 7.65
C PHE A 368 6.09 3.15 6.58
N PRO A 369 5.83 4.46 6.80
CA PRO A 369 6.18 5.50 5.84
C PRO A 369 7.67 5.51 5.49
N GLY A 370 8.55 5.51 6.50
CA GLY A 370 10.00 5.44 6.31
C GLY A 370 10.48 4.08 5.77
N GLY A 371 9.75 3.00 6.09
CA GLY A 371 10.06 1.66 5.61
C GLY A 371 9.84 1.49 4.10
N THR A 372 8.79 2.09 3.52
CA THR A 372 8.60 2.13 2.06
C THR A 372 9.79 2.79 1.36
N TYR A 373 10.30 3.91 1.90
CA TYR A 373 11.47 4.59 1.34
C TYR A 373 12.72 3.70 1.42
N LYS A 374 13.02 3.14 2.58
CA LYS A 374 14.12 2.17 2.81
C LYS A 374 14.10 1.00 1.81
N LEU A 375 12.93 0.40 1.59
CA LEU A 375 12.76 -0.69 0.62
C LEU A 375 12.99 -0.23 -0.82
N SER A 376 12.55 1.00 -1.19
CA SER A 376 12.80 1.57 -2.52
C SER A 376 14.28 1.82 -2.81
N ARG A 377 15.07 2.02 -1.75
CA ARG A 377 16.52 2.20 -1.79
C ARG A 377 17.28 0.87 -1.78
N GLU A 378 16.58 -0.24 -1.58
CA GLU A 378 17.17 -1.57 -1.31
C GLU A 378 18.20 -1.54 -0.17
N ALA A 379 18.01 -0.64 0.78
CA ALA A 379 18.89 -0.39 1.92
C ALA A 379 18.02 -0.19 3.15
N VAL A 380 17.66 -1.30 3.78
CA VAL A 380 16.74 -1.33 4.93
C VAL A 380 17.42 -0.78 6.19
N LEU A 381 18.71 -1.09 6.36
CA LEU A 381 19.47 -0.71 7.54
C LEU A 381 20.19 0.63 7.37
N ALA A 382 20.68 0.95 6.16
CA ALA A 382 21.47 2.16 5.95
C ALA A 382 20.65 3.40 5.57
N ALA A 383 19.66 3.29 4.68
CA ALA A 383 18.90 4.46 4.21
C ALA A 383 17.92 4.95 5.29
N GLU A 384 17.62 6.25 5.32
CA GLU A 384 16.58 6.83 6.18
C GLU A 384 15.76 7.81 5.33
N LEU A 385 14.47 8.01 5.66
CA LEU A 385 13.66 8.96 4.92
C LEU A 385 14.20 10.38 5.16
N PRO A 386 14.65 11.11 4.11
CA PRO A 386 15.22 12.44 4.30
C PRO A 386 14.22 13.41 4.95
N SER A 387 14.74 14.34 5.73
CA SER A 387 13.92 15.36 6.41
C SER A 387 13.50 16.51 5.48
N ARG A 388 14.22 16.69 4.36
CA ARG A 388 14.01 17.80 3.41
C ARG A 388 14.12 17.31 1.98
N PHE A 389 13.35 17.94 1.09
CA PHE A 389 13.44 17.73 -0.35
C PHE A 389 14.09 18.96 -0.98
N THR A 390 15.35 18.81 -1.43
CA THR A 390 16.13 19.89 -2.03
C THR A 390 15.80 20.06 -3.50
N THR A 391 16.27 19.13 -4.34
CA THR A 391 15.99 19.09 -5.77
C THR A 391 15.77 17.66 -6.25
N LYS A 392 15.11 17.53 -7.40
CA LYS A 392 14.92 16.24 -8.06
C LYS A 392 16.25 15.54 -8.43
N ALA A 393 17.32 16.31 -8.68
CA ALA A 393 18.61 15.77 -9.11
C ALA A 393 19.36 15.06 -7.98
N TYR A 394 19.23 15.56 -6.74
CA TYR A 394 19.89 14.98 -5.56
C TYR A 394 19.03 13.96 -4.82
N TRP A 395 17.70 13.99 -5.01
CA TRP A 395 16.84 12.97 -4.45
C TRP A 395 17.18 11.57 -4.99
N ARG A 396 17.10 10.58 -4.10
CA ARG A 396 17.32 9.16 -4.41
C ARG A 396 16.19 8.32 -3.82
N GLY A 397 15.85 7.21 -4.48
CA GLY A 397 14.70 6.36 -4.12
C GLY A 397 13.36 6.94 -4.59
N SER A 398 12.26 6.37 -4.08
CA SER A 398 10.91 6.83 -4.43
C SER A 398 10.65 8.26 -3.95
N PHE A 399 9.93 9.04 -4.76
CA PHE A 399 9.61 10.43 -4.42
C PHE A 399 8.65 10.52 -3.23
N PRO A 400 8.69 11.58 -2.40
CA PRO A 400 7.82 11.71 -1.24
C PRO A 400 6.33 11.58 -1.56
N LYS A 401 5.90 12.11 -2.72
CA LYS A 401 4.52 11.99 -3.22
C LYS A 401 4.13 10.53 -3.44
N GLU A 402 5.01 9.74 -4.04
CA GLU A 402 4.78 8.32 -4.36
C GLU A 402 4.79 7.46 -3.11
N VAL A 403 5.69 7.76 -2.16
CA VAL A 403 5.74 7.11 -0.85
C VAL A 403 4.43 7.37 -0.09
N LEU A 404 3.94 8.62 -0.07
CA LEU A 404 2.68 8.97 0.58
C LEU A 404 1.46 8.28 -0.06
N SER A 405 1.36 8.31 -1.39
CA SER A 405 0.29 7.57 -2.10
C SER A 405 0.36 6.06 -1.84
N THR A 406 1.56 5.49 -1.75
CA THR A 406 1.75 4.06 -1.45
C THR A 406 1.33 3.74 -0.02
N PHE A 407 1.73 4.56 0.95
CA PHE A 407 1.29 4.45 2.34
C PHE A 407 -0.25 4.48 2.42
N CYS A 408 -0.90 5.47 1.81
CA CYS A 408 -2.37 5.56 1.80
C CYS A 408 -3.02 4.30 1.21
N ARG A 409 -2.51 3.78 0.09
CA ARG A 409 -3.05 2.56 -0.55
C ARG A 409 -2.90 1.32 0.33
N LEU A 410 -1.73 1.13 0.97
CA LEU A 410 -1.48 0.00 1.87
C LEU A 410 -2.46 0.01 3.05
N HIS A 411 -2.67 1.18 3.65
CA HIS A 411 -3.60 1.41 4.77
C HIS A 411 -5.06 1.60 4.36
N ARG A 412 -5.41 1.39 3.08
CA ARG A 412 -6.79 1.52 2.56
C ARG A 412 -7.41 2.92 2.71
N LEU A 413 -6.58 3.94 2.84
CA LEU A 413 -7.01 5.33 2.81
C LEU A 413 -7.36 5.75 1.38
N SER A 414 -8.07 6.86 1.25
CA SER A 414 -8.27 7.48 -0.06
C SER A 414 -6.94 8.00 -0.61
N GLU A 415 -6.80 8.08 -1.93
CA GLU A 415 -5.64 8.76 -2.53
C GLU A 415 -5.53 10.19 -1.97
N PRO A 416 -4.32 10.63 -1.59
CA PRO A 416 -4.12 11.96 -1.02
C PRO A 416 -4.55 13.03 -2.02
N ALA A 417 -5.33 14.01 -1.55
CA ALA A 417 -5.78 15.13 -2.34
C ALA A 417 -4.73 16.25 -2.28
N PHE A 418 -4.16 16.60 -3.44
CA PHE A 418 -3.16 17.66 -3.56
C PHE A 418 -3.81 18.90 -4.18
N SER A 419 -3.74 20.02 -3.47
CA SER A 419 -4.21 21.33 -3.93
C SER A 419 -3.03 22.27 -4.07
N VAL A 420 -2.62 22.55 -5.32
CA VAL A 420 -1.53 23.49 -5.58
C VAL A 420 -2.09 24.90 -5.73
N ILE A 421 -1.58 25.81 -4.91
CA ILE A 421 -1.91 27.23 -4.93
C ILE A 421 -0.76 27.98 -5.60
N SER A 422 -1.08 28.74 -6.65
CA SER A 422 -0.14 29.63 -7.34
C SER A 422 -0.33 31.05 -6.81
N LEU A 423 0.73 31.61 -6.25
CA LEU A 423 0.78 32.99 -5.75
C LEU A 423 1.65 33.84 -6.68
N PRO A 424 1.18 35.01 -7.14
CA PRO A 424 2.00 35.93 -7.92
C PRO A 424 3.14 36.48 -7.03
N SER A 425 4.38 36.52 -7.55
CA SER A 425 5.51 37.07 -6.80
C SER A 425 5.26 38.53 -6.41
N PRO A 426 5.55 38.91 -5.15
CA PRO A 426 5.43 40.29 -4.68
C PRO A 426 6.34 41.29 -5.41
N GLU A 427 7.36 40.83 -6.16
CA GLU A 427 8.29 41.71 -6.89
C GLU A 427 7.64 42.50 -8.03
N ASN A 428 6.46 42.07 -8.53
CA ASN A 428 5.76 42.77 -9.61
C ASN A 428 4.73 43.82 -9.15
N CYS A 429 4.58 44.06 -7.84
CA CYS A 429 3.62 45.04 -7.33
C CYS A 429 4.21 46.46 -7.13
N LEU A 430 5.54 46.61 -7.13
CA LEU A 430 6.20 47.91 -6.87
C LEU A 430 6.53 48.73 -8.14
N SER A 431 6.46 48.14 -9.33
CA SER A 431 6.88 48.80 -10.58
C SER A 431 5.77 49.56 -11.33
N ARG A 432 4.52 49.53 -10.85
CA ARG A 432 3.36 50.07 -11.61
C ARG A 432 2.81 51.42 -11.13
N VAL A 433 3.39 52.04 -10.10
CA VAL A 433 2.85 53.29 -9.51
C VAL A 433 3.62 54.56 -9.94
N HIS A 434 4.83 54.48 -10.48
CA HIS A 434 5.58 55.67 -10.91
C HIS A 434 5.83 55.70 -12.43
N LYS A 435 4.81 56.06 -13.21
CA LYS A 435 5.01 56.75 -14.50
C LYS A 435 3.72 57.40 -14.99
N LYS A 436 3.43 58.59 -14.47
CA LYS A 436 2.52 59.54 -15.12
C LYS A 436 2.94 60.98 -14.85
N VAL A 437 4.03 61.41 -15.47
CA VAL A 437 4.21 62.82 -15.88
C VAL A 437 4.94 62.81 -17.22
N LYS A 438 4.30 63.39 -18.24
CA LYS A 438 4.88 63.71 -19.56
C LYS A 438 5.63 65.03 -19.47
N LEU A 439 6.80 65.13 -20.09
CA LEU A 439 7.26 66.35 -20.76
C LEU A 439 8.29 65.99 -21.86
N LYS A 440 8.40 66.89 -22.82
CA LYS A 440 8.61 66.68 -24.27
C LYS A 440 10.02 67.08 -24.73
N ASP A 441 10.42 66.55 -25.89
CA ASP A 441 11.43 67.04 -26.87
C ASP A 441 12.92 66.97 -26.43
N THR A 442 13.94 66.56 -27.22
CA THR A 442 14.16 66.48 -28.68
C THR A 442 15.43 65.66 -29.03
N SER A 443 15.45 65.11 -30.25
CA SER A 443 16.57 64.87 -31.22
C SER A 443 17.61 63.71 -31.09
N THR A 444 17.66 62.96 -32.21
CA THR A 444 18.79 62.30 -32.95
C THR A 444 19.38 60.94 -32.50
N SER A 445 18.90 59.86 -33.15
CA SER A 445 19.57 59.00 -34.18
C SER A 445 21.12 59.07 -34.23
N GLU A 446 21.92 58.00 -34.36
CA GLU A 446 21.75 56.61 -34.82
C GLU A 446 22.99 55.75 -34.45
N MET A 447 22.82 54.42 -34.55
CA MET A 447 23.80 53.39 -34.97
C MET A 447 24.30 52.31 -33.95
N GLU A 448 23.61 51.16 -34.03
CA GLU A 448 24.06 49.75 -34.10
C GLU A 448 24.95 49.10 -33.02
N CYS A 449 24.43 48.09 -32.31
CA CYS A 449 24.56 46.67 -32.73
C CYS A 449 23.88 45.66 -31.77
N LEU A 450 23.35 44.60 -32.41
CA LEU A 450 23.09 43.23 -31.92
C LEU A 450 21.93 42.97 -30.92
N ASN A 451 20.83 42.51 -31.51
CA ASN A 451 19.71 41.83 -30.86
C ASN A 451 20.11 40.41 -30.43
N GLU A 452 20.26 40.18 -29.13
CA GLU A 452 19.91 38.90 -28.50
C GLU A 452 18.61 39.11 -27.71
N ARG A 453 17.50 38.60 -28.27
CA ARG A 453 16.22 38.53 -27.55
C ARG A 453 16.29 37.33 -26.58
N PRO A 454 16.09 37.53 -25.27
CA PRO A 454 15.85 36.42 -24.36
C PRO A 454 14.45 35.87 -24.63
N ASN A 455 14.37 34.61 -25.00
CA ASN A 455 13.13 33.86 -25.06
C ASN A 455 12.46 33.81 -23.68
N SER A 456 11.17 34.14 -23.66
CA SER A 456 10.16 33.85 -22.64
C SER A 456 10.60 33.90 -21.17
N MET A 457 10.38 35.05 -20.53
CA MET A 457 10.23 35.21 -19.09
C MET A 457 9.33 34.09 -18.51
N GLU A 458 9.93 33.14 -17.79
CA GLU A 458 9.17 32.32 -16.85
C GLU A 458 8.52 33.26 -15.82
N SER A 459 7.19 33.25 -15.79
CA SER A 459 6.38 33.98 -14.82
C SER A 459 6.85 33.66 -13.40
N GLY A 460 7.35 34.68 -12.69
CA GLY A 460 7.76 34.61 -11.28
C GLY A 460 6.59 34.31 -10.35
N SER A 461 6.06 33.10 -10.43
CA SER A 461 5.01 32.58 -9.56
C SER A 461 5.64 31.68 -8.53
N THR A 462 5.18 31.80 -7.29
CA THR A 462 5.55 30.91 -6.19
C THR A 462 4.41 29.95 -5.91
N PHE A 463 4.73 28.72 -5.60
CA PHE A 463 3.79 27.64 -5.42
C PHE A 463 3.80 27.14 -3.98
N ARG A 464 2.60 26.86 -3.47
CA ARG A 464 2.33 26.15 -2.22
C ARG A 464 1.46 24.94 -2.53
N CYS A 465 1.59 23.86 -1.76
CA CYS A 465 0.73 22.69 -1.89
C CYS A 465 0.08 22.37 -0.56
N GLU A 466 -1.25 22.25 -0.55
CA GLU A 466 -2.02 21.70 0.57
C GLU A 466 -2.32 20.24 0.31
N ILE A 467 -2.30 19.41 1.36
CA ILE A 467 -2.56 17.97 1.28
C ILE A 467 -3.65 17.60 2.26
N LYS A 468 -4.65 16.86 1.79
CA LYS A 468 -5.71 16.29 2.64
C LYS A 468 -5.74 14.78 2.50
N ILE A 469 -5.78 14.08 3.64
CA ILE A 469 -5.85 12.62 3.70
C ILE A 469 -7.19 12.21 4.31
N TYR A 470 -7.91 11.35 3.60
CA TYR A 470 -9.23 10.90 3.98
C TYR A 470 -9.25 9.40 4.28
N SER A 471 -10.09 9.01 5.23
CA SER A 471 -10.48 7.62 5.44
C SER A 471 -11.15 7.05 4.20
N LYS A 472 -11.31 5.72 4.16
CA LYS A 472 -12.10 5.06 3.10
C LYS A 472 -13.55 5.54 3.05
N ARG A 473 -14.09 6.01 4.18
CA ARG A 473 -15.45 6.55 4.33
C ARG A 473 -15.53 8.04 3.99
N ARG A 474 -14.43 8.63 3.50
CA ARG A 474 -14.27 10.06 3.17
C ARG A 474 -14.27 10.98 4.40
N ASP A 475 -13.96 10.45 5.58
CA ASP A 475 -13.74 11.26 6.77
C ASP A 475 -12.33 11.89 6.69
N LEU A 476 -12.19 13.18 6.99
CA LEU A 476 -10.88 13.83 6.98
C LEU A 476 -10.07 13.38 8.19
N LEU A 477 -8.89 12.79 7.96
CA LEU A 477 -8.00 12.30 9.02
C LEU A 477 -6.94 13.33 9.39
N MET A 478 -6.38 13.99 8.38
CA MET A 478 -5.37 15.03 8.55
C MET A 478 -5.30 15.95 7.34
N GLU A 479 -4.89 17.19 7.61
CA GLU A 479 -4.67 18.24 6.63
C GLU A 479 -3.28 18.84 6.85
N CYS A 480 -2.53 19.09 5.77
CA CYS A 480 -1.22 19.72 5.80
C CYS A 480 -1.23 20.95 4.90
N SER A 481 -0.96 22.10 5.49
CA SER A 481 -0.95 23.41 4.84
C SER A 481 0.35 24.12 5.21
N PRO A 482 1.50 23.74 4.61
CA PRO A 482 2.81 24.28 4.95
C PRO A 482 2.98 25.72 4.46
N THR A 483 3.58 26.62 5.24
CA THR A 483 3.74 28.05 4.88
C THR A 483 4.80 28.32 3.81
N ASP A 484 5.69 27.36 3.53
CA ASP A 484 6.80 27.51 2.61
C ASP A 484 6.35 27.70 1.15
N LEU A 485 7.09 28.54 0.43
CA LEU A 485 6.85 28.88 -0.97
C LEU A 485 7.99 28.36 -1.85
N TYR A 486 7.65 27.75 -2.98
CA TYR A 486 8.62 27.14 -3.90
C TYR A 486 8.50 27.73 -5.31
N LYS A 487 9.62 27.81 -6.04
CA LYS A 487 9.63 28.28 -7.44
C LYS A 487 9.01 27.28 -8.41
N LYS A 488 9.07 25.98 -8.10
CA LYS A 488 8.51 24.90 -8.92
C LYS A 488 7.32 24.25 -8.22
N GLN A 489 6.26 23.98 -8.98
CA GLN A 489 5.10 23.24 -8.50
C GLN A 489 5.44 21.82 -8.03
N SER A 490 6.39 21.14 -8.67
CA SER A 490 6.82 19.79 -8.24
C SER A 490 7.38 19.80 -6.83
N ASP A 491 8.18 20.82 -6.52
CA ASP A 491 8.97 20.88 -5.30
C ASP A 491 8.06 21.19 -4.11
N SER A 492 7.01 22.01 -4.31
CA SER A 492 6.00 22.26 -3.28
C SER A 492 5.21 21.00 -2.94
N VAL A 493 4.84 20.20 -3.95
CA VAL A 493 4.13 18.93 -3.74
C VAL A 493 5.00 17.92 -2.98
N HIS A 494 6.28 17.78 -3.37
CA HIS A 494 7.19 16.84 -2.72
C HIS A 494 7.53 17.25 -1.28
N ASN A 495 7.82 18.53 -1.02
CA ASN A 495 8.09 19.01 0.33
C ASN A 495 6.86 18.89 1.24
N ALA A 496 5.66 19.26 0.76
CA ALA A 496 4.43 19.07 1.53
C ALA A 496 4.20 17.59 1.87
N SER A 497 4.41 16.69 0.90
CA SER A 497 4.29 15.25 1.12
C SER A 497 5.30 14.75 2.17
N LEU A 498 6.53 15.28 2.13
CA LEU A 498 7.60 14.89 3.05
C LEU A 498 7.32 15.32 4.49
N LYS A 499 6.71 16.50 4.70
CA LYS A 499 6.25 16.94 6.03
C LYS A 499 5.22 15.98 6.61
N VAL A 500 4.23 15.57 5.81
CA VAL A 500 3.24 14.56 6.23
C VAL A 500 3.92 13.24 6.57
N LEU A 501 4.83 12.76 5.73
CA LEU A 501 5.57 11.51 5.98
C LEU A 501 6.47 11.59 7.21
N SER A 502 7.09 12.73 7.49
CA SER A 502 7.92 12.94 8.66
C SER A 502 7.09 12.86 9.94
N TRP A 503 5.91 13.49 9.95
CA TRP A 503 4.96 13.39 11.04
C TRP A 503 4.48 11.94 11.26
N LEU A 504 4.08 11.25 10.20
CA LEU A 504 3.68 9.84 10.28
C LEU A 504 4.84 8.97 10.80
N THR A 505 6.05 9.18 10.31
CA THR A 505 7.25 8.43 10.75
C THR A 505 7.53 8.65 12.24
N ALA A 506 7.38 9.89 12.74
CA ALA A 506 7.51 10.18 14.16
C ALA A 506 6.47 9.44 15.01
N TYR A 507 5.22 9.39 14.55
CA TYR A 507 4.13 8.65 15.21
C TYR A 507 4.40 7.14 15.25
N PHE A 508 4.77 6.53 14.12
CA PHE A 508 5.03 5.09 14.07
C PHE A 508 6.32 4.71 14.85
N ASN A 509 7.38 5.52 14.81
CA ASN A 509 8.63 5.19 15.51
C ASN A 509 8.55 5.32 17.03
N ASN A 510 7.63 6.13 17.57
CA ASN A 510 7.52 6.41 19.01
C ASN A 510 6.07 6.28 19.48
N PHE A 511 5.59 5.04 19.58
CA PHE A 511 4.27 4.77 20.14
C PHE A 511 4.26 5.14 21.63
N GLY A 512 3.45 6.12 22.02
CA GLY A 512 3.38 6.63 23.40
C GLY A 512 3.73 8.10 23.59
N ILE A 513 4.04 8.84 22.52
CA ILE A 513 4.12 10.30 22.58
C ILE A 513 2.73 10.86 22.95
N PRO A 514 2.60 11.70 24.00
CA PRO A 514 1.36 12.37 24.34
C PRO A 514 0.78 13.16 23.16
N LEU A 515 -0.55 13.21 23.06
CA LEU A 515 -1.24 13.88 21.95
C LEU A 515 -0.80 15.35 21.80
N GLU A 516 -0.49 16.02 22.91
CA GLU A 516 -0.01 17.41 22.95
C GLU A 516 1.35 17.57 22.26
N GLN A 517 2.25 16.61 22.44
CA GLN A 517 3.56 16.61 21.77
C GLN A 517 3.44 16.29 20.28
N LEU A 518 2.54 15.36 19.90
CA LEU A 518 2.25 15.09 18.48
C LEU A 518 1.57 16.27 17.78
N SER A 519 0.72 17.01 18.51
CA SER A 519 0.00 18.17 18.01
C SER A 519 0.95 19.35 17.81
N SER A 520 1.79 19.66 18.79
CA SER A 520 2.83 20.71 18.65
C SER A 520 3.86 20.38 17.55
N TYR A 521 4.25 19.11 17.41
CA TYR A 521 5.08 18.67 16.28
C TYR A 521 4.35 18.85 14.93
N GLY A 522 3.06 18.55 14.88
CA GLY A 522 2.21 18.77 13.72
C GLY A 522 2.08 20.25 13.35
N GLU A 523 1.86 21.13 14.32
CA GLU A 523 1.72 22.58 14.12
C GLU A 523 2.99 23.18 13.49
N ASN A 524 4.18 22.77 13.92
CA ASN A 524 5.45 23.18 13.33
C ASN A 524 5.58 22.80 11.84
N LEU A 525 4.90 21.72 11.43
CA LEU A 525 4.87 21.23 10.05
C LEU A 525 3.66 21.77 9.26
N GLY A 526 2.79 22.57 9.89
CA GLY A 526 1.54 23.04 9.32
C GLY A 526 0.50 21.93 9.16
N ILE A 527 0.50 20.94 10.05
CA ILE A 527 -0.40 19.78 10.04
C ILE A 527 -1.49 19.94 11.10
N GLN A 528 -2.74 19.84 10.65
CA GLN A 528 -3.92 19.72 11.49
C GLN A 528 -4.40 18.26 11.50
N LEU A 529 -4.45 17.66 12.69
CA LEU A 529 -4.90 16.28 12.90
C LEU A 529 -6.34 16.23 13.42
N TYR A 530 -7.08 15.20 13.04
CA TYR A 530 -8.36 14.82 13.65
C TYR A 530 -8.15 13.53 14.48
N PRO A 531 -7.79 13.64 15.77
CA PRO A 531 -7.18 12.53 16.53
C PRO A 531 -8.09 11.31 16.67
N GLU A 532 -9.37 11.51 16.99
CA GLU A 532 -10.33 10.43 17.20
C GLU A 532 -10.47 9.53 15.96
N LEU A 533 -10.56 10.14 14.78
CA LEU A 533 -10.68 9.42 13.51
C LEU A 533 -9.36 8.75 13.13
N PHE A 534 -8.24 9.44 13.35
CA PHE A 534 -6.90 8.91 13.05
C PHE A 534 -6.58 7.69 13.90
N PHE A 535 -6.72 7.78 15.23
CA PHE A 535 -6.41 6.68 16.13
C PHE A 535 -7.34 5.48 15.94
N ARG A 536 -8.61 5.72 15.58
CA ARG A 536 -9.54 4.65 15.21
C ARG A 536 -9.05 3.86 13.99
N GLU A 537 -8.47 4.53 13.00
CA GLU A 537 -7.98 3.89 11.77
C GLU A 537 -6.69 3.08 12.02
N PHE A 538 -5.84 3.52 12.96
CA PHE A 538 -4.54 2.89 13.26
C PHE A 538 -4.49 2.13 14.59
N VAL A 539 -5.63 1.75 15.16
CA VAL A 539 -5.75 1.15 16.51
C VAL A 539 -4.94 -0.14 16.71
N LEU A 540 -4.71 -0.90 15.62
CA LEU A 540 -4.01 -2.19 15.69
C LEU A 540 -2.48 -2.08 15.59
N TYR A 541 -1.96 -0.91 15.21
CA TYR A 541 -0.52 -0.68 15.09
C TYR A 541 0.31 -1.04 16.34
N PRO A 542 -0.07 -0.64 17.57
CA PRO A 542 0.72 -0.95 18.77
C PRO A 542 1.00 -2.43 18.99
N TYR A 543 0.14 -3.31 18.50
CA TYR A 543 0.29 -4.76 18.66
C TYR A 543 1.19 -5.41 17.61
N VAL A 544 1.69 -4.60 16.67
CA VAL A 544 2.54 -5.03 15.54
C VAL A 544 3.98 -4.56 15.76
N GLY A 545 4.14 -3.40 16.40
CA GLY A 545 5.41 -3.01 17.00
C GLY A 545 5.70 -3.96 18.17
N ASP A 546 6.88 -4.55 18.18
CA ASP A 546 7.32 -5.45 19.24
C ASP A 546 7.05 -4.87 20.64
N ASN A 547 6.73 -5.73 21.61
CA ASN A 547 6.56 -5.41 23.04
C ASN A 547 7.80 -4.70 23.64
N SER A 548 8.90 -4.58 22.89
CA SER A 548 10.07 -3.78 23.21
C SER A 548 9.80 -2.27 23.23
N ILE A 549 8.80 -1.74 22.51
CA ILE A 549 8.55 -0.28 22.47
C ILE A 549 8.16 0.24 23.86
N GLY A 550 7.42 -0.55 24.65
CA GLY A 550 7.07 -0.22 26.04
C GLY A 550 8.25 -0.32 27.02
N ARG A 551 9.22 -1.20 26.78
CA ARG A 551 10.42 -1.34 27.65
C ARG A 551 11.48 -0.27 27.38
N ASN A 552 11.53 0.27 26.16
CA ASN A 552 12.49 1.31 25.80
C ASN A 552 12.18 2.68 26.43
N ALA A 553 10.94 2.89 26.90
CA ALA A 553 10.58 4.09 27.66
C ALA A 553 11.23 4.11 29.05
N GLU A 554 11.31 2.96 29.73
CA GLU A 554 12.03 2.83 31.00
C GLU A 554 13.55 2.84 30.80
N GLN A 555 14.04 2.33 29.67
CA GLN A 555 15.48 2.33 29.36
C GLN A 555 16.01 3.73 28.96
N LYS A 556 15.16 4.60 28.37
CA LYS A 556 15.47 6.02 28.16
C LYS A 556 15.67 6.80 29.47
N LEU A 557 15.11 6.32 30.59
CA LEU A 557 15.25 6.97 31.90
C LEU A 557 16.53 6.56 32.64
N LEU A 558 17.14 5.43 32.27
CA LEU A 558 18.27 4.83 33.02
C LEU A 558 19.66 5.24 32.51
N GLU A 559 19.78 5.87 31.33
CA GLU A 559 21.07 6.27 30.73
C GLU A 559 21.55 7.68 31.15
N SER A 560 21.01 8.26 32.24
CA SER A 560 21.43 9.60 32.71
C SER A 560 22.73 9.63 33.54
N LYS A 561 23.41 8.50 33.75
CA LYS A 561 24.62 8.47 34.60
C LYS A 561 25.71 7.54 34.06
N CYS A 562 26.51 8.03 33.13
CA CYS A 562 27.95 7.78 33.06
C CYS A 562 28.58 8.79 32.09
N ALA A 563 29.51 9.60 32.60
CA ALA A 563 30.21 10.65 31.86
C ALA A 563 31.67 10.25 31.62
N ASP A 564 32.13 10.30 30.36
CA ASP A 564 33.12 11.26 29.83
C ASP A 564 34.01 10.73 28.68
N MET A 565 34.19 11.61 27.66
CA MET A 565 35.13 11.60 26.53
C MET A 565 34.75 10.96 25.16
N LEU A 566 33.49 11.01 24.70
CA LEU A 566 33.12 10.83 23.26
C LEU A 566 31.81 11.58 22.90
N TYR A 567 31.73 12.87 23.22
CA TYR A 567 30.43 13.56 23.36
C TYR A 567 29.61 13.82 22.08
N SER A 568 30.16 13.76 20.86
CA SER A 568 29.34 13.96 19.64
C SER A 568 28.91 12.67 18.94
N LEU A 569 29.77 11.63 18.92
CA LEU A 569 29.47 10.35 18.27
C LEU A 569 28.59 9.43 19.14
N SER A 570 28.72 9.55 20.47
CA SER A 570 27.88 8.80 21.42
C SER A 570 26.41 9.23 21.35
N GLU A 571 26.14 10.52 21.08
CA GLU A 571 24.77 11.03 20.87
C GLU A 571 24.11 10.43 19.62
N HIS A 572 24.91 10.05 18.61
CA HIS A 572 24.46 9.37 17.40
C HIS A 572 24.52 7.83 17.51
N GLY A 573 24.76 7.29 18.72
CA GLY A 573 24.68 5.86 19.00
C GLY A 573 25.88 5.03 18.52
N VAL A 574 27.02 5.67 18.21
CA VAL A 574 28.26 4.99 17.81
C VAL A 574 29.09 4.61 19.04
N PHE A 575 29.41 3.33 19.18
CA PHE A 575 30.12 2.80 20.35
C PHE A 575 31.63 2.65 20.16
N SER A 576 32.08 2.46 18.93
CA SER A 576 33.49 2.32 18.58
C SER A 576 33.70 2.73 17.13
N LEU A 577 34.79 3.40 16.81
CA LEU A 577 35.15 3.81 15.45
C LEU A 577 36.63 3.52 15.19
N ARG A 578 36.93 2.83 14.09
CA ARG A 578 38.28 2.62 13.56
C ARG A 578 38.32 3.14 12.13
N VAL A 579 39.15 4.12 11.86
CA VAL A 579 39.34 4.69 10.51
C VAL A 579 40.65 4.19 9.93
N GLU A 580 40.63 3.77 8.67
CA GLU A 580 41.78 3.27 7.92
C GLU A 580 41.84 3.95 6.54
N GLY A 581 43.04 4.18 6.02
CA GLY A 581 43.27 4.80 4.70
C GLY A 581 43.95 6.17 4.77
N CYS A 582 44.47 6.62 3.63
CA CYS A 582 45.15 7.91 3.52
C CYS A 582 44.13 9.05 3.46
N ASP A 583 44.36 10.10 4.25
CA ASP A 583 43.51 11.29 4.24
C ASP A 583 43.76 12.12 2.98
N SER A 584 42.73 12.30 2.15
CA SER A 584 42.81 13.12 0.94
C SER A 584 42.56 14.61 1.19
N GLY A 585 42.10 14.99 2.39
CA GLY A 585 41.70 16.35 2.76
C GLY A 585 40.37 16.82 2.15
N ALA A 586 39.70 15.98 1.35
CA ALA A 586 38.41 16.28 0.73
C ALA A 586 37.26 15.73 1.59
N TYR A 587 36.73 16.57 2.49
CA TYR A 587 35.64 16.22 3.40
C TYR A 587 34.26 16.61 2.81
N PRO A 588 33.20 15.83 3.12
CA PRO A 588 31.87 16.11 2.60
C PRO A 588 31.27 17.40 3.16
N SER A 589 30.58 18.15 2.29
CA SER A 589 29.79 19.32 2.68
C SER A 589 28.28 19.05 2.58
N ASN A 590 27.48 19.76 3.37
CA ASN A 590 26.02 19.66 3.30
C ASN A 590 25.51 20.04 1.91
N GLY A 591 24.58 19.24 1.38
CA GLY A 591 24.04 19.38 0.02
C GLY A 591 24.88 18.68 -1.06
N SER A 592 26.06 18.14 -0.72
CA SER A 592 26.82 17.30 -1.65
C SER A 592 26.21 15.92 -1.80
N LEU A 593 26.34 15.34 -2.99
CA LEU A 593 25.96 13.95 -3.24
C LEU A 593 27.19 13.06 -3.03
N LEU A 594 27.09 12.14 -2.07
CA LEU A 594 28.15 11.23 -1.66
C LEU A 594 27.89 9.83 -2.20
N CYS A 595 28.94 9.12 -2.60
CA CYS A 595 28.87 7.69 -2.95
C CYS A 595 29.78 6.87 -2.01
N VAL A 596 29.19 5.90 -1.31
CA VAL A 596 29.87 5.02 -0.36
C VAL A 596 29.66 3.55 -0.72
N SER A 597 30.64 2.72 -0.37
CA SER A 597 30.50 1.27 -0.27
C SER A 597 30.39 0.86 1.20
N TYR A 598 29.41 0.03 1.54
CA TYR A 598 29.22 -0.42 2.92
C TYR A 598 28.75 -1.87 3.02
N SER A 599 29.04 -2.47 4.16
CA SER A 599 28.52 -3.76 4.60
C SER A 599 28.08 -3.68 6.06
N VAL A 600 26.99 -4.38 6.38
CA VAL A 600 26.35 -4.36 7.69
C VAL A 600 26.29 -5.79 8.21
N ILE A 601 26.91 -6.01 9.36
CA ILE A 601 27.10 -7.34 9.93
C ILE A 601 26.50 -7.37 11.33
N LEU A 602 25.70 -8.37 11.62
CA LEU A 602 25.27 -8.69 12.98
C LEU A 602 26.38 -9.46 13.69
N ALA A 603 26.84 -8.94 14.82
CA ALA A 603 27.89 -9.58 15.62
C ALA A 603 27.50 -9.64 17.10
N THR A 604 27.94 -10.69 17.79
CA THR A 604 27.80 -10.80 19.26
C THR A 604 29.16 -10.53 19.89
N GLU A 605 29.20 -9.66 20.88
CA GLU A 605 30.43 -9.34 21.60
C GLU A 605 31.04 -10.60 22.25
N GLY A 606 32.30 -10.91 21.90
CA GLY A 606 33.03 -12.07 22.43
C GLY A 606 32.83 -13.42 21.72
N LYS A 607 32.06 -13.50 20.62
CA LYS A 607 31.95 -14.71 19.78
C LYS A 607 32.41 -14.44 18.34
N GLU A 608 33.04 -15.43 17.70
CA GLU A 608 33.46 -15.34 16.28
C GLU A 608 32.31 -15.37 15.27
N MET A 609 31.08 -15.66 15.72
CA MET A 609 29.91 -15.72 14.85
C MET A 609 29.48 -14.33 14.37
N LYS A 610 29.54 -14.11 13.05
CA LYS A 610 29.14 -12.91 12.32
C LYS A 610 28.17 -13.29 11.21
N GLU A 611 27.10 -12.53 11.04
CA GLU A 611 26.12 -12.73 9.95
C GLU A 611 26.00 -11.45 9.12
N LEU A 612 26.16 -11.55 7.80
CA LEU A 612 26.00 -10.42 6.89
C LEU A 612 24.51 -10.12 6.70
N LEU A 613 24.09 -8.90 7.01
CA LEU A 613 22.69 -8.46 6.89
C LEU A 613 22.43 -7.69 5.59
N GLU A 614 23.34 -6.78 5.23
CA GLU A 614 23.16 -5.88 4.09
C GLU A 614 24.53 -5.49 3.52
N GLN A 615 24.67 -5.45 2.20
CA GLN A 615 25.88 -4.99 1.52
C GLN A 615 25.50 -4.22 0.25
N LYS A 616 26.18 -3.10 0.01
CA LYS A 616 26.06 -2.32 -1.22
C LYS A 616 27.44 -1.77 -1.61
N ASP A 617 27.82 -2.01 -2.86
CA ASP A 617 29.11 -1.55 -3.39
C ASP A 617 29.06 -0.08 -3.81
N GLU A 618 27.93 0.38 -4.36
CA GLU A 618 27.67 1.78 -4.71
C GLU A 618 26.36 2.23 -4.09
N PHE A 619 26.46 3.17 -3.15
CA PHE A 619 25.30 3.74 -2.49
C PHE A 619 25.41 5.26 -2.41
N GLU A 620 24.53 5.95 -3.15
CA GLU A 620 24.53 7.40 -3.25
C GLU A 620 23.55 8.06 -2.28
N PHE A 621 23.96 9.07 -1.52
CA PHE A 621 23.04 9.83 -0.68
C PHE A 621 23.45 11.29 -0.57
N GLU A 622 22.46 12.16 -0.31
CA GLU A 622 22.69 13.59 -0.12
C GLU A 622 23.08 13.86 1.33
N MET A 623 24.18 14.58 1.52
CA MET A 623 24.70 14.93 2.84
C MET A 623 23.89 16.06 3.50
N GLY A 624 23.61 15.93 4.80
CA GLY A 624 22.95 16.95 5.61
C GLY A 624 21.42 16.96 5.53
N THR A 625 20.81 15.99 4.82
CA THR A 625 19.34 15.85 4.73
C THR A 625 18.79 14.74 5.62
N GLY A 626 19.64 13.90 6.22
CA GLY A 626 19.20 12.72 6.96
C GLY A 626 18.79 11.57 6.03
N ALA A 627 19.42 11.45 4.86
CA ALA A 627 19.13 10.40 3.88
C ALA A 627 19.64 9.01 4.27
N VAL A 628 20.45 8.92 5.33
CA VAL A 628 20.96 7.69 5.92
C VAL A 628 20.79 7.72 7.44
N VAL A 629 20.97 6.58 8.09
CA VAL A 629 20.95 6.51 9.55
C VAL A 629 22.00 7.46 10.15
N SER A 630 21.63 8.13 11.24
CA SER A 630 22.44 9.19 11.88
C SER A 630 23.86 8.73 12.21
N SER A 631 24.03 7.49 12.69
CA SER A 631 25.34 6.90 12.95
C SER A 631 26.23 6.82 11.71
N LEU A 632 25.68 6.48 10.54
CA LEU A 632 26.43 6.40 9.29
C LEU A 632 26.80 7.80 8.78
N GLU A 633 25.86 8.75 8.82
CA GLU A 633 26.12 10.13 8.38
C GLU A 633 27.21 10.79 9.24
N ALA A 634 27.15 10.61 10.56
CA ALA A 634 28.13 11.15 11.50
C ALA A 634 29.54 10.59 11.26
N VAL A 635 29.66 9.31 10.91
CA VAL A 635 30.95 8.70 10.57
C VAL A 635 31.45 9.22 9.23
N VAL A 636 30.62 9.23 8.19
CA VAL A 636 31.02 9.71 6.85
C VAL A 636 31.45 11.18 6.87
N THR A 637 30.85 12.00 7.75
CA THR A 637 31.26 13.41 7.95
C THR A 637 32.74 13.54 8.32
N GLN A 638 33.30 12.55 9.00
CA GLN A 638 34.69 12.55 9.48
C GLN A 638 35.67 11.91 8.48
N LEU A 639 35.17 11.34 7.39
CA LEU A 639 35.99 10.68 6.38
C LEU A 639 36.29 11.62 5.22
N SER A 640 37.51 11.49 4.72
CA SER A 640 37.90 12.04 3.42
C SER A 640 37.80 10.98 2.33
N VAL A 641 37.73 11.40 1.06
CA VAL A 641 37.64 10.49 -0.09
C VAL A 641 38.81 9.48 -0.06
N GLY A 642 38.49 8.19 -0.16
CA GLY A 642 39.45 7.09 -0.12
C GLY A 642 39.67 6.47 1.26
N GLN A 643 39.10 7.03 2.34
CA GLN A 643 39.13 6.42 3.66
C GLN A 643 38.00 5.39 3.85
N SER A 644 38.24 4.48 4.78
CA SER A 644 37.33 3.42 5.22
C SER A 644 37.15 3.50 6.73
N ALA A 645 36.00 3.04 7.21
CA ALA A 645 35.68 3.07 8.63
C ALA A 645 34.93 1.82 9.08
N LEU A 646 35.29 1.33 10.25
CA LEU A 646 34.60 0.26 10.94
C LEU A 646 34.01 0.81 12.23
N PHE A 647 32.69 0.67 12.42
CA PHE A 647 32.03 1.15 13.62
C PHE A 647 30.89 0.27 14.10
N ASN A 648 30.63 0.32 15.41
CA ASN A 648 29.52 -0.38 16.06
C ASN A 648 28.41 0.61 16.40
N THR A 649 27.17 0.19 16.19
CA THR A 649 25.98 0.98 16.52
C THR A 649 24.92 0.14 17.22
N ARG A 650 23.93 0.82 17.80
CA ARG A 650 22.77 0.21 18.46
C ARG A 650 22.02 -0.71 17.49
N LEU A 651 21.58 -1.85 18.01
CA LEU A 651 20.72 -2.76 17.25
C LEU A 651 19.39 -2.05 16.93
N PRO A 652 19.02 -1.90 15.64
CA PRO A 652 17.72 -1.39 15.25
C PRO A 652 16.62 -2.39 15.64
N PRO A 653 15.34 -1.97 15.58
CA PRO A 653 14.22 -2.86 15.84
C PRO A 653 14.32 -4.19 15.05
N GLU A 654 13.93 -5.29 15.71
CA GLU A 654 14.06 -6.66 15.20
C GLU A 654 13.50 -6.83 13.78
N TYR A 655 12.36 -6.20 13.49
CA TYR A 655 11.72 -6.29 12.17
C TYR A 655 12.57 -5.69 11.03
N PHE A 656 13.44 -4.70 11.29
CA PHE A 656 14.37 -4.19 10.28
C PHE A 656 15.52 -5.17 10.03
N VAL A 657 16.03 -5.80 11.09
CA VAL A 657 17.10 -6.80 11.00
C VAL A 657 16.61 -8.03 10.21
N LEU A 658 15.42 -8.53 10.53
CA LEU A 658 14.81 -9.67 9.83
C LEU A 658 14.34 -9.34 8.42
N ALA A 659 14.02 -8.08 8.12
CA ALA A 659 13.70 -7.64 6.75
C ALA A 659 14.96 -7.50 5.86
N ALA A 660 16.12 -7.23 6.47
CA ALA A 660 17.40 -7.09 5.77
C ALA A 660 18.06 -8.45 5.52
N GLY A 661 18.23 -9.26 6.56
CA GLY A 661 18.98 -10.51 6.47
C GLY A 661 18.22 -11.66 5.78
N THR A 662 18.98 -12.58 5.18
CA THR A 662 18.45 -13.71 4.39
C THR A 662 18.19 -14.96 5.22
N ASP A 663 19.08 -15.29 6.17
CA ASP A 663 18.91 -16.43 7.08
C ASP A 663 18.23 -16.01 8.39
N SER A 664 16.90 -15.88 8.35
CA SER A 664 16.11 -15.50 9.52
C SER A 664 16.28 -16.46 10.70
N GLY A 665 16.58 -17.74 10.45
CA GLY A 665 16.79 -18.75 11.50
C GLY A 665 18.05 -18.46 12.31
N ARG A 666 19.18 -18.20 11.62
CA ARG A 666 20.42 -17.76 12.28
C ARG A 666 20.21 -16.46 13.03
N ILE A 667 19.59 -15.46 12.40
CA ILE A 667 19.36 -14.14 13.01
C ILE A 667 18.52 -14.26 14.29
N LEU A 668 17.45 -15.06 14.28
CA LEU A 668 16.65 -15.31 15.49
C LEU A 668 17.46 -16.02 16.58
N SER A 669 18.35 -16.95 16.21
CA SER A 669 19.25 -17.60 17.18
C SER A 669 20.25 -16.61 17.80
N PHE A 670 20.76 -15.66 17.01
CA PHE A 670 21.60 -14.56 17.51
C PHE A 670 20.84 -13.72 18.54
N MET A 671 19.63 -13.27 18.19
CA MET A 671 18.83 -12.39 19.07
C MET A 671 18.30 -13.10 20.32
N SER A 672 17.97 -14.40 20.23
CA SER A 672 17.45 -15.20 21.36
C SER A 672 18.48 -15.45 22.45
N SER A 673 19.78 -15.41 22.12
CA SER A 673 20.87 -15.56 23.09
C SER A 673 20.89 -14.47 24.18
N ARG A 674 20.15 -13.36 23.99
CA ARG A 674 19.85 -12.36 25.03
C ARG A 674 19.03 -12.89 26.21
N LYS A 675 18.19 -13.91 26.02
CA LYS A 675 17.16 -14.30 27.01
C LYS A 675 17.70 -15.17 28.17
N LEU A 676 18.96 -15.62 28.15
CA LEU A 676 19.44 -16.69 29.05
C LEU A 676 20.50 -16.31 30.10
N LEU A 677 20.95 -15.05 30.23
CA LEU A 677 21.95 -14.69 31.25
C LEU A 677 21.57 -13.38 31.98
N PRO A 678 21.16 -13.43 33.26
CA PRO A 678 20.76 -12.25 34.02
C PRO A 678 21.93 -11.38 34.51
N PHE A 679 23.19 -11.76 34.26
CA PHE A 679 24.36 -11.09 34.89
C PHE A 679 25.59 -10.88 33.99
N SER A 680 25.43 -10.81 32.66
CA SER A 680 26.46 -10.23 31.79
C SER A 680 25.82 -9.56 30.57
N PRO A 681 26.10 -8.28 30.28
CA PRO A 681 25.58 -7.63 29.08
C PRO A 681 26.35 -8.17 27.87
N GLN A 682 25.89 -9.27 27.28
CA GLN A 682 26.29 -9.62 25.92
C GLN A 682 25.57 -8.65 24.98
N ILE A 683 26.21 -7.54 24.64
CA ILE A 683 25.64 -6.55 23.73
C ILE A 683 25.80 -7.08 22.30
N SER A 684 24.70 -7.51 21.70
CA SER A 684 24.64 -7.71 20.26
C SER A 684 24.60 -6.33 19.58
N ASN A 685 25.69 -5.95 18.90
CA ASN A 685 25.78 -4.70 18.16
C ASN A 685 25.66 -4.98 16.65
N ILE A 686 25.22 -3.99 15.89
CA ILE A 686 25.43 -4.00 14.45
C ILE A 686 26.79 -3.38 14.18
N LEU A 687 27.62 -4.14 13.48
CA LEU A 687 28.89 -3.70 12.94
C LEU A 687 28.65 -3.17 11.53
N PHE A 688 28.79 -1.86 11.35
CA PHE A 688 28.89 -1.25 10.04
C PHE A 688 30.36 -1.21 9.63
N SER A 689 30.66 -1.80 8.49
CA SER A 689 31.93 -1.65 7.81
C SER A 689 31.70 -0.81 6.56
N VAL A 690 32.03 0.48 6.63
CA VAL A 690 32.07 1.38 5.48
C VAL A 690 33.40 1.17 4.78
N LEU A 691 33.36 0.45 3.66
CA LEU A 691 34.54 -0.08 2.98
C LEU A 691 35.28 0.98 2.15
N SER A 692 34.60 2.03 1.68
CA SER A 692 35.25 3.14 0.96
C SER A 692 34.28 4.30 0.77
N PHE A 693 34.71 5.54 1.08
CA PHE A 693 34.10 6.75 0.55
C PHE A 693 34.71 7.06 -0.83
N THR A 694 33.96 6.80 -1.89
CA THR A 694 34.56 6.60 -3.22
C THR A 694 34.54 7.86 -4.09
N ARG A 695 33.45 8.65 -4.04
CA ARG A 695 33.27 9.86 -4.87
C ARG A 695 32.35 10.89 -4.21
N MET A 696 32.61 12.17 -4.51
CA MET A 696 31.79 13.32 -4.13
C MET A 696 31.44 14.13 -5.37
N PHE A 697 30.17 14.46 -5.56
CA PHE A 697 29.73 15.45 -6.55
C PHE A 697 29.33 16.73 -5.82
N SER A 698 30.06 17.81 -6.05
CA SER A 698 29.75 19.16 -5.62
C SER A 698 29.56 20.01 -6.88
N GLU A 699 28.41 20.67 -7.01
CA GLU A 699 28.28 21.82 -7.91
C GLU A 699 29.05 22.98 -7.28
N HIS A 700 29.99 23.55 -8.04
CA HIS A 700 30.41 24.94 -7.86
C HIS A 700 29.53 25.83 -8.73
#